data_AF-A0A956DKD7-F1
#
_entry.id   AF-A0A956DKD7-F1
#
_cell.length_a   1.000
_cell.length_b   1.000
_cell.length_c   1.000
_cell.angle_alpha   90.00
_cell.angle_beta   90.00
_cell.angle_gamma   90.00
#
_symmetry.space_group_name_H-M   'P 1'
#
loop_
_entity.id
_entity.type
_entity.pdbx_description
1 polymer ?
#
loop_
_entity_poly.entity_id
_entity_poly.type
_entity_poly.pdbx_seq_one_letter_code
_entity_poly.pdbx_strand_id
1 'polypeptide(L)'
;MGCALLVGLAACVGNLDDGNGPSDPIDDDPAGTQDVELSSAALRRLSIHELENTYRSVVGFAPQAIERIPPDSLTHSFDRVVNAQTMSPAHLEAFVAIADEAATTLMTEQSLATVVAGCPAAQIPSLAVSKLVSIAGNALSLGPEWAVGNAGNPQWGSTTYAPDPTAAYTHAFPTPGAYAISATVDVNGTVDVMELSVNGEAAAAATTVTGLSTVGATVTIDAVGSYIIGLSLDTEPDDNGLAVVFRSLTIEGPLQSTAEPEAPQVRACAMAVIDELAPRAERRPLDASTRDRLTSLYDGAVASHGSAQALHALLEAILSSPRMLYMVELGEPVAGRPGLFRLDDWEVASRLSYALCEQPPDEALREAAYRGALDEELEAQARRLMAKPCARGTVERFVEQWLWLNELPSLNKSPEIFPAFTTEARDGLIAESKRFIAEVIWNEDASVAALFDSDHAWPDASTAGLWGLSSASGERVDLPNERAGLVTSPAVLAVTAPFDGTSPVKRGVYVLEQLLCDGTPPPPTNVAIVPPVPDPNLTTRERWAAHSSDPACASCHALIDPIGFTFESFDGVGQYRTEENGLPVDAAGGIPSLGIEDGSLVGGAATARAIASSDALRACAAKQWLRNALGRLETSADDDTLTDLAGAFDAGSMQSAMLTLVTTEAFKHRRQDTEESP
;
A
#
# COMPACT_ATOMS: atom_id res chain seq x y z
N MET A 1 47.18 -32.03 10.68
CA MET A 1 46.63 -31.18 11.76
C MET A 1 46.91 -29.73 11.40
N GLY A 2 45.86 -28.91 11.33
CA GLY A 2 45.92 -27.47 11.15
C GLY A 2 45.96 -26.98 9.70
N CYS A 3 44.83 -26.50 9.18
CA CYS A 3 44.83 -25.47 8.14
C CYS A 3 43.55 -24.63 8.28
N ALA A 4 43.74 -23.34 8.56
CA ALA A 4 42.71 -22.32 8.68
C ALA A 4 42.16 -21.93 7.29
N LEU A 5 40.86 -21.67 7.21
CA LEU A 5 40.19 -21.09 6.06
C LEU A 5 39.70 -19.69 6.44
N LEU A 6 40.25 -18.69 5.74
CA LEU A 6 39.80 -17.31 5.68
C LEU A 6 38.67 -17.20 4.65
N VAL A 7 37.53 -16.64 5.04
CA VAL A 7 36.48 -16.17 4.12
C VAL A 7 36.37 -14.66 4.33
N GLY A 8 36.61 -13.89 3.26
CA GLY A 8 36.48 -12.44 3.25
C GLY A 8 35.05 -12.02 2.91
N LEU A 9 34.48 -11.14 3.73
CA LEU A 9 33.38 -10.26 3.36
C LEU A 9 33.98 -8.95 2.83
N ALA A 10 33.64 -8.56 1.61
CA ALA A 10 33.85 -7.21 1.11
C ALA A 10 32.53 -6.44 1.25
N ALA A 11 32.48 -5.50 2.20
CA ALA A 11 31.46 -4.48 2.28
C ALA A 11 31.93 -3.26 1.46
N CYS A 12 31.13 -2.83 0.50
CA CYS A 12 31.34 -1.55 -0.18
C CYS A 12 30.88 -0.42 0.75
N VAL A 13 31.84 0.36 1.24
CA VAL A 13 31.61 1.63 1.95
C VAL A 13 31.64 2.73 0.89
N GLY A 14 30.49 3.35 0.63
CA GLY A 14 30.39 4.56 -0.18
C GLY A 14 30.59 5.80 0.68
N ASN A 15 31.65 6.55 0.37
CA ASN A 15 32.04 7.79 1.02
C ASN A 15 31.02 8.91 0.74
N LEU A 16 30.64 9.66 1.76
CA LEU A 16 30.06 11.00 1.63
C LEU A 16 31.20 11.97 1.31
N ASP A 17 31.09 12.74 0.23
CA ASP A 17 32.02 13.84 -0.06
C ASP A 17 31.25 15.16 -0.17
N ASP A 18 31.82 16.16 0.48
CA ASP A 18 31.25 17.46 0.80
C ASP A 18 31.52 18.47 -0.33
N GLY A 19 30.61 19.45 -0.48
CA GLY A 19 30.53 20.28 -1.68
C GLY A 19 31.71 21.20 -2.04
N ASN A 20 31.56 21.75 -3.25
CA ASN A 20 32.10 23.01 -3.81
C ASN A 20 33.38 22.93 -4.69
N GLY A 21 33.21 22.90 -6.02
CA GLY A 21 34.26 23.11 -7.05
C GLY A 21 33.70 22.98 -8.47
N PRO A 22 34.26 23.66 -9.50
CA PRO A 22 33.50 24.28 -10.59
C PRO A 22 33.01 23.32 -11.68
N SER A 23 31.85 23.66 -12.23
CA SER A 23 31.20 23.00 -13.37
C SER A 23 32.02 23.11 -14.66
N ASP A 24 32.53 21.97 -15.13
CA ASP A 24 32.87 21.74 -16.54
C ASP A 24 31.96 20.62 -17.09
N PRO A 25 31.58 20.69 -18.37
CA PRO A 25 30.41 20.02 -18.92
C PRO A 25 30.69 18.53 -19.11
N ILE A 26 29.79 17.69 -18.58
CA ILE A 26 29.76 16.27 -18.91
C ILE A 26 29.02 16.16 -20.25
N ASP A 27 29.72 15.61 -21.25
CA ASP A 27 29.15 15.13 -22.50
C ASP A 27 28.03 14.13 -22.19
N ASP A 28 26.78 14.50 -22.49
CA ASP A 28 25.62 13.62 -22.46
C ASP A 28 25.76 12.58 -23.60
N ASP A 29 26.18 11.37 -23.24
CA ASP A 29 25.97 10.16 -24.03
C ASP A 29 24.51 9.72 -23.83
N PRO A 30 23.67 9.60 -24.90
CA PRO A 30 22.27 9.24 -24.77
C PRO A 30 22.15 7.72 -24.59
N ALA A 31 22.58 7.22 -23.45
CA ALA A 31 22.17 5.90 -23.00
C ALA A 31 20.78 6.05 -22.37
N GLY A 32 19.76 5.71 -23.14
CA GLY A 32 18.40 5.56 -22.64
C GLY A 32 18.39 4.66 -21.41
N THR A 33 17.77 5.14 -20.35
CA THR A 33 17.31 4.27 -19.28
C THR A 33 16.34 3.28 -19.91
N GLN A 34 16.82 2.08 -20.23
CA GLN A 34 15.92 0.96 -20.46
C GLN A 34 15.18 0.76 -19.14
N ASP A 35 13.91 1.13 -19.10
CA ASP A 35 12.99 0.66 -18.07
C ASP A 35 13.12 -0.86 -18.07
N VAL A 36 13.61 -1.43 -16.98
CA VAL A 36 13.54 -2.87 -16.79
C VAL A 36 12.05 -3.19 -16.76
N GLU A 37 11.53 -3.84 -17.79
CA GLU A 37 10.18 -4.36 -17.81
C GLU A 37 10.07 -5.41 -16.69
N LEU A 38 9.61 -4.97 -15.51
CA LEU A 38 9.34 -5.84 -14.36
C LEU A 38 8.01 -6.59 -14.51
N SER A 39 7.36 -6.52 -15.69
CA SER A 39 6.11 -7.22 -15.98
C SER A 39 6.29 -8.74 -15.83
N SER A 40 7.49 -9.29 -15.95
CA SER A 40 7.80 -10.71 -15.75
C SER A 40 8.22 -11.15 -14.34
N ALA A 41 8.15 -10.26 -13.34
CA ALA A 41 8.71 -10.53 -12.02
C ALA A 41 8.11 -11.78 -11.36
N ALA A 42 8.99 -12.69 -10.90
CA ALA A 42 8.57 -13.89 -10.18
C ALA A 42 8.13 -13.61 -8.72
N LEU A 43 8.34 -12.38 -8.25
CA LEU A 43 8.01 -11.91 -6.92
C LEU A 43 7.30 -10.57 -7.03
N ARG A 44 6.11 -10.46 -6.46
CA ARG A 44 5.35 -9.21 -6.35
C ARG A 44 4.99 -9.00 -4.89
N ARG A 45 5.34 -7.84 -4.32
CA ARG A 45 4.97 -7.51 -2.95
C ARG A 45 3.46 -7.42 -2.84
N LEU A 46 2.89 -7.92 -1.75
CA LEU A 46 1.47 -7.66 -1.47
C LEU A 46 1.28 -6.16 -1.25
N SER A 47 0.23 -5.58 -1.84
CA SER A 47 -0.16 -4.21 -1.45
C SER A 47 -0.49 -4.16 0.04
N ILE A 48 -0.49 -2.98 0.64
CA ILE A 48 -0.85 -2.79 2.05
C ILE A 48 -2.22 -3.43 2.34
N HIS A 49 -3.19 -3.26 1.43
CA HIS A 49 -4.52 -3.85 1.55
C HIS A 49 -4.51 -5.38 1.47
N GLU A 50 -3.79 -5.95 0.49
CA GLU A 50 -3.64 -7.40 0.34
C GLU A 50 -2.95 -8.01 1.57
N LEU A 51 -1.94 -7.34 2.12
CA LEU A 51 -1.21 -7.77 3.31
C LEU A 51 -2.11 -7.73 4.55
N GLU A 52 -2.88 -6.66 4.73
CA GLU A 52 -3.85 -6.54 5.82
C GLU A 52 -4.87 -7.68 5.80
N ASN A 53 -5.45 -7.97 4.63
CA ASN A 53 -6.35 -9.11 4.43
C ASN A 53 -5.65 -10.45 4.70
N THR A 54 -4.37 -10.55 4.33
CA THR A 54 -3.54 -11.73 4.59
C THR A 54 -3.37 -11.98 6.09
N TYR A 55 -3.02 -10.97 6.89
CA TYR A 55 -2.96 -11.12 8.34
C TYR A 55 -4.33 -11.45 8.94
N ARG A 56 -5.40 -10.77 8.54
CA ARG A 56 -6.77 -11.09 9.02
C ARG A 56 -7.13 -12.55 8.74
N SER A 57 -6.78 -13.08 7.57
CA SER A 57 -7.06 -14.46 7.19
C SER A 57 -6.17 -15.48 7.92
N VAL A 58 -4.88 -15.17 8.10
CA VAL A 58 -3.90 -16.12 8.68
C VAL A 58 -3.98 -16.13 10.20
N VAL A 59 -4.02 -14.97 10.86
CA VAL A 59 -3.95 -14.84 12.33
C VAL A 59 -5.25 -14.32 12.98
N GLY A 60 -6.27 -13.95 12.19
CA GLY A 60 -7.58 -13.52 12.69
C GLY A 60 -7.72 -12.02 12.96
N PHE A 61 -6.65 -11.24 12.80
CA PHE A 61 -6.63 -9.78 12.98
C PHE A 61 -5.58 -9.13 12.07
N ALA A 62 -5.66 -7.82 11.89
CA ALA A 62 -4.62 -7.02 11.24
C ALA A 62 -3.81 -6.27 12.31
N PRO A 63 -2.48 -6.43 12.37
CA PRO A 63 -1.64 -5.64 13.26
C PRO A 63 -1.71 -4.14 12.93
N GLN A 64 -1.67 -3.28 13.95
CA GLN A 64 -1.68 -1.83 13.78
C GLN A 64 -0.40 -1.31 13.14
N ALA A 65 0.73 -1.98 13.35
CA ALA A 65 2.01 -1.64 12.74
C ALA A 65 1.98 -1.65 11.20
N ILE A 66 0.94 -2.18 10.55
CA ILE A 66 0.72 -2.05 9.10
C ILE A 66 0.69 -0.57 8.68
N GLU A 67 0.22 0.34 9.54
CA GLU A 67 0.23 1.79 9.27
C GLU A 67 1.65 2.38 9.12
N ARG A 68 2.68 1.64 9.52
CA ARG A 68 4.10 2.06 9.38
C ARG A 68 4.67 1.75 8.00
N ILE A 69 3.98 0.96 7.17
CA ILE A 69 4.45 0.64 5.83
C ILE A 69 4.38 1.91 4.99
N PRO A 70 5.46 2.28 4.27
CA PRO A 70 5.42 3.37 3.31
C PRO A 70 4.29 3.16 2.29
N PRO A 71 3.57 4.22 1.85
CA PRO A 71 2.47 4.08 0.91
C PRO A 71 2.86 3.33 -0.37
N ASP A 72 1.93 2.52 -0.89
CA ASP A 72 2.13 1.84 -2.16
C ASP A 72 2.26 2.84 -3.32
N SER A 73 3.18 2.55 -4.24
CA SER A 73 3.31 3.32 -5.48
C SER A 73 2.24 2.88 -6.47
N LEU A 74 1.61 3.84 -7.14
CA LEU A 74 0.59 3.56 -8.15
C LEU A 74 1.22 3.44 -9.54
N THR A 75 0.84 2.43 -10.30
CA THR A 75 1.14 2.32 -11.74
C THR A 75 -0.16 2.13 -12.49
N HIS A 76 -0.45 3.00 -13.47
CA HIS A 76 -1.74 3.04 -14.16
C HIS A 76 -2.92 2.93 -13.18
N SER A 77 -2.86 3.73 -12.11
CA SER A 77 -3.88 3.84 -11.06
C SER A 77 -3.94 2.70 -10.03
N PHE A 78 -3.19 1.61 -10.22
CA PHE A 78 -3.24 0.44 -9.33
C PHE A 78 -2.08 0.37 -8.34
N ASP A 79 -2.38 0.02 -7.09
CA ASP A 79 -1.42 -0.12 -5.98
C ASP A 79 -0.68 -1.47 -5.92
N ARG A 80 -1.12 -2.41 -6.75
CA ARG A 80 -0.63 -3.79 -6.76
C ARG A 80 0.20 -4.16 -7.98
N VAL A 81 0.58 -3.20 -8.83
CA VAL A 81 1.40 -3.47 -10.02
C VAL A 81 2.88 -3.47 -9.64
N VAL A 82 3.57 -4.58 -9.92
CA VAL A 82 4.96 -4.83 -9.47
C VAL A 82 5.96 -3.79 -9.99
N ASN A 83 5.71 -3.19 -11.16
CA ASN A 83 6.65 -2.29 -11.85
C ASN A 83 7.06 -1.06 -11.03
N ALA A 84 6.25 -0.62 -10.07
CA ALA A 84 6.59 0.50 -9.17
C ALA A 84 6.79 0.09 -7.71
N GLN A 85 6.67 -1.20 -7.38
CA GLN A 85 6.79 -1.67 -5.99
C GLN A 85 8.25 -1.92 -5.62
N THR A 86 8.89 -0.90 -5.05
CA THR A 86 10.24 -1.00 -4.50
C THR A 86 10.24 -1.41 -3.02
N MET A 87 11.32 -2.05 -2.57
CA MET A 87 11.53 -2.42 -1.18
C MET A 87 12.58 -1.50 -0.56
N SER A 88 12.17 -0.61 0.35
CA SER A 88 13.07 0.26 1.10
C SER A 88 13.40 -0.32 2.48
N PRO A 89 14.47 0.15 3.17
CA PRO A 89 14.73 -0.24 4.55
C PRO A 89 13.52 -0.03 5.49
N ALA A 90 12.77 1.05 5.30
CA ALA A 90 11.56 1.34 6.06
C ALA A 90 10.46 0.27 5.89
N HIS A 91 10.35 -0.34 4.69
CA HIS A 91 9.43 -1.47 4.50
C HIS A 91 9.88 -2.70 5.31
N LEU A 92 11.18 -3.02 5.31
CA LEU A 92 11.71 -4.15 6.07
C LEU A 92 11.51 -3.96 7.58
N GLU A 93 11.79 -2.78 8.10
CA GLU A 93 11.53 -2.42 9.50
C GLU A 93 10.05 -2.55 9.86
N ALA A 94 9.16 -2.10 8.97
CA ALA A 94 7.71 -2.23 9.16
C ALA A 94 7.29 -3.71 9.19
N PHE A 95 7.75 -4.56 8.27
CA PHE A 95 7.37 -5.98 8.25
C PHE A 95 7.84 -6.75 9.48
N VAL A 96 9.04 -6.46 9.99
CA VAL A 96 9.51 -7.03 11.24
C VAL A 96 8.63 -6.57 12.40
N ALA A 97 8.29 -5.27 12.48
CA ALA A 97 7.42 -4.75 13.52
C ALA A 97 6.00 -5.34 13.49
N ILE A 98 5.46 -5.59 12.29
CA ILE A 98 4.14 -6.22 12.10
C ILE A 98 4.17 -7.68 12.57
N ALA A 99 5.22 -8.43 12.21
CA ALA A 99 5.38 -9.81 12.63
C ALA A 99 5.55 -9.93 14.15
N ASP A 100 6.35 -9.06 14.78
CA ASP A 100 6.50 -8.99 16.23
C ASP A 100 5.18 -8.66 16.94
N GLU A 101 4.47 -7.62 16.48
CA GLU A 101 3.17 -7.25 17.05
C GLU A 101 2.18 -8.42 16.96
N ALA A 102 2.12 -9.09 15.81
CA ALA A 102 1.25 -10.24 15.61
C ALA A 102 1.64 -11.41 16.52
N ALA A 103 2.93 -11.78 16.59
CA ALA A 103 3.42 -12.86 17.44
C ALA A 103 3.17 -12.59 18.92
N THR A 104 3.45 -11.37 19.37
CA THR A 104 3.20 -10.90 20.74
C THR A 104 1.72 -10.97 21.09
N THR A 105 0.84 -10.50 20.19
CA THR A 105 -0.62 -10.50 20.40
C THR A 105 -1.16 -11.93 20.46
N LEU A 106 -0.74 -12.81 19.55
CA LEU A 106 -1.14 -14.22 19.51
C LEU A 106 -0.86 -14.95 20.83
N MET A 107 0.29 -14.65 21.46
CA MET A 107 0.68 -15.27 22.73
C MET A 107 0.02 -14.61 23.93
N THR A 108 0.04 -13.27 24.02
CA THR A 108 -0.41 -12.54 25.22
C THR A 108 -1.92 -12.52 25.39
N GLU A 109 -2.68 -12.44 24.29
CA GLU A 109 -4.14 -12.53 24.31
C GLU A 109 -4.65 -13.98 24.21
N GLN A 110 -3.73 -14.95 24.12
CA GLN A 110 -4.02 -16.38 23.91
C GLN A 110 -4.88 -16.66 22.66
N SER A 111 -4.87 -15.74 21.68
CA SER A 111 -5.57 -15.90 20.41
C SER A 111 -4.92 -16.93 19.50
N LEU A 112 -3.67 -17.35 19.75
CA LEU A 112 -3.05 -18.48 19.03
C LEU A 112 -3.90 -19.75 19.09
N ALA A 113 -4.60 -20.00 20.21
CA ALA A 113 -5.44 -21.18 20.38
C ALA A 113 -6.69 -21.21 19.49
N THR A 114 -7.11 -20.06 18.95
CA THR A 114 -8.20 -19.99 17.97
C THR A 114 -7.70 -20.14 16.54
N VAL A 115 -6.42 -19.83 16.31
CA VAL A 115 -5.76 -19.88 15.00
C VAL A 115 -5.17 -21.26 14.71
N VAL A 116 -4.63 -21.93 15.74
CA VAL A 116 -3.95 -23.23 15.66
C VAL A 116 -4.64 -24.22 16.59
N ALA A 117 -5.36 -25.18 16.02
CA ALA A 117 -6.19 -26.11 16.79
C ALA A 117 -5.33 -27.05 17.66
N GLY A 118 -4.14 -27.41 17.19
CA GLY A 118 -3.17 -28.21 17.94
C GLY A 118 -2.43 -27.47 19.07
N CYS A 119 -2.67 -26.16 19.26
CA CYS A 119 -2.05 -25.37 20.33
C CYS A 119 -3.11 -24.73 21.26
N PRO A 120 -3.77 -25.50 22.14
CA PRO A 120 -4.73 -24.95 23.08
C PRO A 120 -4.08 -24.02 24.10
N ALA A 121 -4.84 -23.07 24.63
CA ALA A 121 -4.35 -21.99 25.50
C ALA A 121 -3.48 -22.45 26.68
N ALA A 122 -3.79 -23.61 27.28
CA ALA A 122 -3.03 -24.18 28.39
C ALA A 122 -1.59 -24.62 28.01
N GLN A 123 -1.28 -24.70 26.72
CA GLN A 123 0.03 -25.09 26.19
C GLN A 123 0.83 -23.88 25.69
N ILE A 124 0.24 -22.69 25.68
CA ILE A 124 0.91 -21.45 25.30
C ILE A 124 1.72 -20.98 26.51
N PRO A 125 3.07 -20.93 26.43
CA PRO A 125 3.88 -20.40 27.51
C PRO A 125 3.65 -18.88 27.65
N SER A 126 3.67 -18.38 28.89
CA SER A 126 3.55 -16.95 29.15
C SER A 126 4.74 -16.19 28.58
N LEU A 127 4.50 -15.26 27.66
CA LEU A 127 5.53 -14.38 27.12
C LEU A 127 5.79 -13.23 28.10
N ALA A 128 7.03 -13.13 28.57
CA ALA A 128 7.53 -11.94 29.24
C ALA A 128 7.79 -10.87 28.17
N VAL A 129 6.79 -10.07 27.85
CA VAL A 129 6.95 -9.01 26.85
C VAL A 129 7.75 -7.86 27.45
N SER A 130 8.89 -7.56 26.85
CA SER A 130 9.60 -6.31 27.08
C SER A 130 8.74 -5.17 26.58
N LYS A 131 7.96 -4.56 27.47
CA LYS A 131 7.15 -3.42 27.10
C LYS A 131 8.08 -2.24 26.87
N LEU A 132 8.31 -1.89 25.61
CA LEU A 132 8.91 -0.62 25.25
C LEU A 132 7.96 0.46 25.80
N VAL A 133 8.39 1.17 26.84
CA VAL A 133 7.62 2.26 27.41
C VAL A 133 7.72 3.42 26.43
N SER A 134 6.86 3.42 25.42
CA SER A 134 6.58 4.62 24.64
C SER A 134 6.05 5.69 25.61
N ILE A 135 6.84 6.75 25.81
CA ILE A 135 6.41 7.93 26.54
C ILE A 135 5.54 8.76 25.57
N ALA A 136 4.25 8.45 25.52
CA ALA A 136 3.27 9.30 24.86
C ALA A 136 2.71 10.31 25.87
N GLY A 137 3.11 11.58 25.77
CA GLY A 137 2.44 12.70 26.42
C GLY A 137 3.34 13.57 27.31
N ASN A 138 3.51 14.83 26.86
CA ASN A 138 3.96 16.04 27.55
C ASN A 138 4.77 15.92 28.85
N ALA A 139 6.01 16.40 28.76
CA ALA A 139 6.89 16.74 29.86
C ALA A 139 7.32 15.56 30.71
N LEU A 140 8.57 15.12 30.51
CA LEU A 140 9.42 14.80 31.64
C LEU A 140 9.21 15.92 32.68
N SER A 141 8.70 15.58 33.87
CA SER A 141 8.68 16.52 35.01
C SER A 141 10.11 16.65 35.49
N LEU A 142 10.86 17.44 34.75
CA LEU A 142 12.20 17.80 35.07
C LEU A 142 12.12 18.88 36.15
N GLY A 143 12.95 18.76 37.19
CA GLY A 143 12.96 19.69 38.31
C GLY A 143 13.18 21.15 37.86
N PRO A 144 13.08 22.14 38.75
CA PRO A 144 13.08 23.56 38.44
C PRO A 144 14.35 24.13 37.76
N GLU A 145 15.32 23.31 37.39
CA GLU A 145 16.53 23.69 36.65
C GLU A 145 16.39 23.49 35.13
N TRP A 146 15.23 23.01 34.66
CA TRP A 146 14.97 22.76 33.25
C TRP A 146 14.04 23.82 32.67
N ALA A 147 14.56 24.68 31.81
CA ALA A 147 13.76 25.54 30.95
C ALA A 147 13.67 24.91 29.55
N VAL A 148 12.44 24.62 29.11
CA VAL A 148 12.12 24.17 27.74
C VAL A 148 11.38 25.29 27.01
N GLY A 149 11.81 25.61 25.78
CA GLY A 149 11.06 26.36 24.76
C GLY A 149 11.91 26.49 23.48
N ASN A 150 11.39 26.42 22.24
CA ASN A 150 10.02 26.55 21.76
C ASN A 150 9.84 26.05 20.30
N ALA A 151 8.57 25.78 19.93
CA ALA A 151 7.92 25.88 18.62
C ALA A 151 8.38 25.01 17.41
N GLY A 152 7.65 23.92 17.19
CA GLY A 152 7.43 23.31 15.86
C GLY A 152 8.06 21.93 15.66
N ASN A 153 7.19 20.91 15.55
CA ASN A 153 7.48 19.51 15.19
C ASN A 153 7.89 18.55 16.35
N PRO A 154 7.05 17.57 16.73
CA PRO A 154 7.24 16.74 17.93
C PRO A 154 8.10 15.46 17.77
N GLN A 155 8.79 15.23 16.64
CA GLN A 155 9.44 13.94 16.40
C GLN A 155 10.97 13.85 16.61
N TRP A 156 11.68 14.94 16.90
CA TRP A 156 13.13 14.87 17.17
C TRP A 156 13.53 15.90 18.23
N GLY A 157 13.58 15.45 19.50
CA GLY A 157 14.07 16.27 20.60
C GLY A 157 15.59 16.24 20.67
N SER A 158 16.25 17.21 20.03
CA SER A 158 17.65 17.55 20.34
C SER A 158 17.62 18.58 21.47
N THR A 159 18.23 18.26 22.60
CA THR A 159 18.48 19.24 23.68
C THR A 159 19.94 19.66 23.59
N THR A 160 20.24 20.93 23.81
CA THR A 160 21.61 21.42 24.03
C THR A 160 21.56 22.12 25.39
N TYR A 161 22.56 21.91 26.26
CA TYR A 161 22.77 22.59 27.55
C TYR A 161 22.07 22.04 28.82
N ALA A 162 22.55 20.92 29.37
CA ALA A 162 22.41 20.65 30.80
C ALA A 162 23.67 19.92 31.33
N PRO A 163 24.35 20.41 32.38
CA PRO A 163 25.33 19.62 33.10
C PRO A 163 24.58 18.52 33.88
N ASP A 164 25.12 17.33 33.82
CA ASP A 164 24.73 16.13 34.53
C ASP A 164 23.24 15.71 34.41
N PRO A 165 22.69 15.51 33.19
CA PRO A 165 21.27 15.28 33.03
C PRO A 165 20.81 13.97 33.67
N THR A 166 19.65 14.02 34.35
CA THR A 166 19.02 12.85 34.97
C THR A 166 17.57 12.66 34.50
N ALA A 167 17.12 11.40 34.43
CA ALA A 167 15.76 10.98 34.12
C ALA A 167 15.32 9.86 35.07
N ALA A 168 14.03 9.75 35.35
CA ALA A 168 13.50 8.68 36.20
C ALA A 168 12.13 8.18 35.71
N TYR A 169 11.91 6.88 35.81
CA TYR A 169 10.70 6.19 35.38
C TYR A 169 10.25 5.18 36.45
N THR A 170 9.02 5.30 36.93
CA THR A 170 8.44 4.33 37.87
C THR A 170 7.86 3.15 37.11
N HIS A 171 8.39 1.95 37.34
CA HIS A 171 7.93 0.70 36.74
C HIS A 171 7.33 -0.24 37.78
N ALA A 172 6.23 -0.91 37.43
CA ALA A 172 5.62 -1.94 38.25
C ALA A 172 5.91 -3.32 37.66
N PHE A 173 6.74 -4.11 38.36
CA PHE A 173 7.09 -5.48 38.03
C PHE A 173 5.98 -6.43 38.50
N PRO A 174 5.17 -7.00 37.59
CA PRO A 174 3.93 -7.68 37.95
C PRO A 174 4.16 -9.07 38.58
N THR A 175 5.32 -9.68 38.33
CA THR A 175 5.69 -11.03 38.77
C THR A 175 7.06 -11.02 39.42
N PRO A 176 7.30 -11.78 40.51
CA PRO A 176 8.64 -11.96 41.04
C PRO A 176 9.58 -12.66 40.05
N GLY A 177 10.79 -12.13 39.85
CA GLY A 177 11.88 -12.80 39.13
C GLY A 177 13.01 -11.85 38.75
N ALA A 178 14.00 -12.36 38.03
CA ALA A 178 15.13 -11.57 37.54
C ALA A 178 14.71 -10.75 36.32
N TYR A 179 15.08 -9.48 36.19
CA TYR A 179 14.74 -8.61 35.06
C TYR A 179 16.00 -7.92 34.58
N ALA A 180 16.30 -7.96 33.28
CA ALA A 180 17.30 -7.12 32.65
C ALA A 180 16.69 -5.76 32.30
N ILE A 181 17.34 -4.69 32.69
CA ILE A 181 16.96 -3.31 32.41
C ILE A 181 18.09 -2.70 31.60
N SER A 182 17.81 -2.29 30.38
CA SER A 182 18.78 -1.73 29.44
C SER A 182 18.33 -0.35 28.97
N ALA A 183 19.17 0.66 29.12
CA ALA A 183 18.93 1.99 28.56
C ALA A 183 19.97 2.32 27.50
N THR A 184 19.56 3.00 26.42
CA THR A 184 20.45 3.53 25.39
C THR A 184 20.12 4.98 25.07
N VAL A 185 21.16 5.78 24.84
CA VAL A 185 21.08 7.19 24.43
C VAL A 185 22.09 7.46 23.32
N ASP A 186 21.74 8.33 22.38
CA ASP A 186 22.74 8.95 21.53
C ASP A 186 23.23 10.23 22.18
N VAL A 187 24.53 10.43 22.13
CA VAL A 187 25.20 11.62 22.61
C VAL A 187 25.96 12.25 21.44
N ASN A 188 25.97 13.58 21.39
CA ASN A 188 26.86 14.38 20.55
C ASN A 188 27.56 15.40 21.45
N GLY A 189 28.71 15.01 21.99
CA GLY A 189 29.45 15.73 23.03
C GLY A 189 30.28 14.77 23.87
N THR A 190 30.73 15.18 25.06
CA THR A 190 31.41 14.30 26.02
C THR A 190 30.46 13.91 27.16
N VAL A 191 30.34 12.62 27.41
CA VAL A 191 29.72 12.07 28.62
C VAL A 191 30.75 11.17 29.27
N ASP A 192 31.06 11.39 30.54
CA ASP A 192 32.05 10.59 31.29
C ASP A 192 31.47 9.29 31.80
N VAL A 193 30.26 9.36 32.34
CA VAL A 193 29.57 8.19 32.89
C VAL A 193 28.07 8.29 32.59
N MET A 194 27.52 7.29 31.92
CA MET A 194 26.07 7.06 31.91
C MET A 194 25.75 6.05 33.01
N GLU A 195 25.01 6.45 34.03
CA GLU A 195 24.60 5.58 35.15
C GLU A 195 23.10 5.27 35.09
N LEU A 196 22.78 3.99 35.14
CA LEU A 196 21.44 3.47 35.35
C LEU A 196 21.28 3.16 36.85
N SER A 197 20.26 3.71 37.49
CA SER A 197 19.95 3.51 38.91
C SER A 197 18.60 2.81 39.13
N VAL A 198 18.46 2.12 40.26
CA VAL A 198 17.25 1.43 40.69
C VAL A 198 16.91 1.87 42.11
N ASN A 199 15.72 2.45 42.30
CA ASN A 199 15.29 3.14 43.52
C ASN A 199 16.26 4.22 44.03
N GLY A 200 16.97 4.88 43.09
CA GLY A 200 17.97 5.90 43.40
C GLY A 200 19.35 5.37 43.77
N GLU A 201 19.57 4.05 43.72
CA GLU A 201 20.89 3.44 43.89
C GLU A 201 21.51 3.10 42.53
N ALA A 202 22.76 3.52 42.30
CA ALA A 202 23.52 3.20 41.09
C ALA A 202 23.60 1.68 40.87
N ALA A 203 23.15 1.23 39.70
CA ALA A 203 22.93 -0.19 39.41
C ALA A 203 23.77 -0.71 38.23
N ALA A 204 23.98 0.12 37.21
CA ALA A 204 24.94 -0.13 36.13
C ALA A 204 25.49 1.19 35.58
N ALA A 205 26.66 1.16 34.94
CA ALA A 205 27.20 2.33 34.29
C ALA A 205 27.94 1.98 32.99
N ALA A 206 27.97 2.92 32.04
CA ALA A 206 28.76 2.88 30.83
C ALA A 206 29.70 4.09 30.78
N THR A 207 30.95 3.86 30.37
CA THR A 207 32.06 4.83 30.49
C THR A 207 32.27 5.68 29.24
N THR A 208 33.13 6.69 29.38
CA THR A 208 33.33 7.88 28.54
C THR A 208 33.17 7.71 27.04
N VAL A 209 32.34 8.57 26.46
CA VAL A 209 32.12 8.62 25.01
C VAL A 209 32.22 10.07 24.53
N THR A 210 32.94 10.29 23.43
CA THR A 210 33.23 11.62 22.86
C THR A 210 32.76 11.69 21.41
N GLY A 211 32.12 12.80 21.05
CA GLY A 211 31.57 13.00 19.70
C GLY A 211 30.20 12.35 19.53
N LEU A 212 29.80 12.10 18.28
CA LEU A 212 28.52 11.46 17.97
C LEU A 212 28.60 9.95 18.21
N SER A 213 27.91 9.44 19.22
CA SER A 213 27.97 8.02 19.60
C SER A 213 26.71 7.56 20.35
N THR A 214 26.44 6.26 20.34
CA THR A 214 25.39 5.64 21.15
C THR A 214 26.01 5.00 22.40
N VAL A 215 25.48 5.32 23.57
CA VAL A 215 25.91 4.81 24.88
C VAL A 215 24.77 4.02 25.50
N GLY A 216 25.07 2.92 26.17
CA GLY A 216 24.05 2.14 26.86
C GLY A 216 24.56 1.41 28.08
N ALA A 217 23.70 1.29 29.09
CA ALA A 217 23.95 0.58 30.33
C ALA A 217 22.87 -0.49 30.54
N THR A 218 23.26 -1.65 31.05
CA THR A 218 22.34 -2.76 31.36
C THR A 218 22.59 -3.27 32.78
N VAL A 219 21.52 -3.49 33.54
CA VAL A 219 21.56 -4.14 34.87
C VAL A 219 20.55 -5.28 34.92
N THR A 220 20.86 -6.33 35.68
CA THR A 220 19.89 -7.38 36.02
C THR A 220 19.52 -7.29 37.50
N ILE A 221 18.22 -7.23 37.81
CA ILE A 221 17.70 -7.15 39.19
C ILE A 221 16.64 -8.22 39.45
N ASP A 222 16.58 -8.77 40.66
CA ASP A 222 15.40 -9.50 41.11
C ASP A 222 14.33 -8.50 41.61
N ALA A 223 13.16 -8.47 40.98
CA ALA A 223 12.14 -7.45 41.25
C ALA A 223 10.72 -8.01 41.36
N VAL A 224 9.92 -7.41 42.24
CA VAL A 224 8.45 -7.53 42.31
C VAL A 224 7.85 -6.24 42.89
N GLY A 225 6.77 -5.73 42.28
CA GLY A 225 6.15 -4.48 42.72
C GLY A 225 6.77 -3.24 42.06
N SER A 226 6.64 -2.07 42.70
CA SER A 226 7.00 -0.79 42.07
C SER A 226 8.44 -0.38 42.39
N TYR A 227 9.21 -0.02 41.37
CA TYR A 227 10.57 0.51 41.47
C TYR A 227 10.71 1.78 40.64
N ILE A 228 11.66 2.65 41.00
CA ILE A 228 12.06 3.82 40.21
C ILE A 228 13.34 3.48 39.47
N ILE A 229 13.29 3.48 38.14
CA ILE A 229 14.46 3.32 37.28
C ILE A 229 14.97 4.70 36.92
N GLY A 230 16.17 5.06 37.38
CA GLY A 230 16.81 6.33 37.08
C GLY A 230 17.89 6.18 36.02
N LEU A 231 18.15 7.24 35.29
CA LEU A 231 19.28 7.41 34.39
C LEU A 231 19.96 8.73 34.75
N SER A 232 21.27 8.75 34.90
CA SER A 232 22.08 9.95 35.03
C SER A 232 23.22 9.90 34.02
N LEU A 233 23.61 11.06 33.52
CA LEU A 233 24.77 11.24 32.67
C LEU A 233 25.67 12.21 33.42
N ASP A 234 26.93 11.87 33.65
CA ASP A 234 27.96 12.71 34.26
C ASP A 234 28.75 13.37 33.13
N THR A 235 28.94 14.68 33.22
CA THR A 235 29.47 15.54 32.14
C THR A 235 30.56 16.46 32.68
N GLU A 236 31.62 16.68 31.90
CA GLU A 236 32.67 17.63 32.29
C GLU A 236 32.10 19.05 32.48
N PRO A 237 32.49 19.79 33.54
CA PRO A 237 31.92 21.10 33.91
C PRO A 237 32.00 22.21 32.85
N ASP A 238 32.82 22.02 31.81
CA ASP A 238 33.07 22.99 30.74
C ASP A 238 32.41 22.62 29.39
N ASP A 239 31.72 21.47 29.29
CA ASP A 239 31.19 20.95 28.01
C ASP A 239 29.79 21.49 27.68
N ASN A 240 29.76 22.73 27.21
CA ASN A 240 28.55 23.51 26.89
C ASN A 240 27.87 23.10 25.56
N GLY A 241 28.12 21.91 25.03
CA GLY A 241 27.67 21.48 23.70
C GLY A 241 26.95 20.14 23.63
N LEU A 242 26.73 19.46 24.77
CA LEU A 242 26.19 18.10 24.77
C LEU A 242 24.75 18.06 24.25
N ALA A 243 24.53 17.29 23.18
CA ALA A 243 23.20 16.88 22.76
C ALA A 243 22.92 15.42 23.08
N VAL A 244 21.81 15.15 23.76
CA VAL A 244 21.40 13.80 24.15
C VAL A 244 20.03 13.48 23.54
N VAL A 245 19.95 12.35 22.85
CA VAL A 245 18.69 11.78 22.33
C VAL A 245 18.48 10.44 23.00
N PHE A 246 17.38 10.30 23.74
CA PHE A 246 17.03 9.02 24.34
C PHE A 246 16.56 8.04 23.28
N ARG A 247 17.22 6.88 23.17
CA ARG A 247 16.91 5.85 22.18
C ARG A 247 15.92 4.83 22.73
N SER A 248 16.24 4.21 23.86
CA SER A 248 15.37 3.19 24.46
C SER A 248 15.62 3.00 25.96
N LEU A 249 14.57 2.56 26.66
CA LEU A 249 14.65 1.86 27.94
C LEU A 249 13.85 0.58 27.81
N THR A 250 14.53 -0.55 27.96
CA THR A 250 14.00 -1.89 27.79
C THR A 250 14.04 -2.60 29.12
N ILE A 251 12.94 -3.22 29.52
CA ILE A 251 12.86 -4.05 30.72
C ILE A 251 12.44 -5.44 30.27
N GLU A 252 13.36 -6.40 30.33
CA GLU A 252 13.17 -7.78 29.91
C GLU A 252 13.10 -8.69 31.14
N GLY A 253 11.98 -9.37 31.32
CA GLY A 253 11.86 -10.40 32.35
C GLY A 253 10.42 -10.70 32.79
N PRO A 254 10.21 -11.65 33.71
CA PRO A 254 11.27 -12.32 34.46
C PRO A 254 12.12 -13.23 33.56
N LEU A 255 13.43 -13.00 33.53
CA LEU A 255 14.45 -13.81 32.89
C LEU A 255 14.39 -15.22 33.49
N GLN A 256 14.28 -16.22 32.64
CA GLN A 256 14.28 -17.61 33.09
C GLN A 256 15.69 -17.99 33.54
N SER A 257 15.85 -18.42 34.79
CA SER A 257 17.13 -18.94 35.27
C SER A 257 17.35 -20.34 34.73
N THR A 258 18.23 -20.48 33.73
CA THR A 258 18.49 -21.73 33.00
C THR A 258 17.26 -22.31 32.29
N ALA A 259 17.46 -22.92 31.12
CA ALA A 259 16.40 -23.60 30.38
C ALA A 259 15.75 -24.66 31.29
N GLU A 260 14.58 -24.33 31.85
CA GLU A 260 13.71 -25.36 32.40
C GLU A 260 13.43 -26.37 31.26
N PRO A 261 13.45 -27.68 31.53
CA PRO A 261 13.14 -28.65 30.51
C PRO A 261 11.75 -28.34 29.95
N GLU A 262 11.71 -28.07 28.66
CA GLU A 262 10.48 -27.73 27.94
C GLU A 262 9.38 -28.76 28.26
N ALA A 263 8.23 -28.29 28.73
CA ALA A 263 7.10 -29.17 28.96
C ALA A 263 6.68 -29.80 27.61
N PRO A 264 6.50 -31.13 27.51
CA PRO A 264 6.16 -31.79 26.24
C PRO A 264 4.94 -31.22 25.53
N GLN A 265 4.00 -30.62 26.28
CA GLN A 265 2.83 -29.97 25.69
C GLN A 265 3.16 -28.64 25.01
N VAL A 266 4.13 -27.88 25.50
CA VAL A 266 4.60 -26.63 24.85
C VAL A 266 5.25 -26.97 23.50
N ARG A 267 6.03 -28.07 23.46
CA ARG A 267 6.61 -28.56 22.21
C ARG A 267 5.53 -28.97 21.21
N ALA A 268 4.51 -29.68 21.68
CA ALA A 268 3.40 -30.08 20.83
C ALA A 268 2.69 -28.87 20.21
N CYS A 269 2.46 -27.81 20.98
CA CYS A 269 1.96 -26.53 20.47
C CYS A 269 2.88 -25.95 19.39
N ALA A 270 4.20 -25.85 19.63
CA ALA A 270 5.13 -25.31 18.65
C ALA A 270 5.16 -26.12 17.34
N MET A 271 5.06 -27.45 17.42
CA MET A 271 4.96 -28.30 16.22
C MET A 271 3.63 -28.10 15.50
N ALA A 272 2.53 -27.91 16.23
CA ALA A 272 1.24 -27.56 15.62
C ALA A 272 1.28 -26.21 14.92
N VAL A 273 2.00 -25.21 15.45
CA VAL A 273 2.23 -23.93 14.77
C VAL A 273 2.94 -24.14 13.43
N ILE A 274 3.98 -24.97 13.40
CA ILE A 274 4.70 -25.31 12.15
C ILE A 274 3.77 -26.06 11.18
N ASP A 275 2.94 -26.98 11.67
CA ASP A 275 2.15 -27.85 10.81
C ASP A 275 0.81 -27.25 10.35
N GLU A 276 0.28 -26.27 11.06
CA GLU A 276 -1.05 -25.68 10.77
C GLU A 276 -0.96 -24.20 10.35
N LEU A 277 -0.11 -23.39 11.00
CA LEU A 277 -0.03 -21.95 10.71
C LEU A 277 0.89 -21.67 9.51
N ALA A 278 2.07 -22.28 9.48
CA ALA A 278 3.04 -22.01 8.43
C ALA A 278 2.53 -22.35 7.02
N PRO A 279 1.82 -23.48 6.76
CA PRO A 279 1.24 -23.71 5.43
C PRO A 279 0.20 -22.67 5.01
N ARG A 280 -0.53 -22.08 5.97
CA ARG A 280 -1.49 -21.00 5.70
C ARG A 280 -0.77 -19.70 5.36
N ALA A 281 0.27 -19.34 6.10
CA ALA A 281 1.11 -18.16 5.83
C ALA A 281 1.86 -18.27 4.50
N GLU A 282 2.45 -19.44 4.22
CA GLU A 282 3.17 -19.73 2.98
C GLU A 282 2.23 -19.96 1.78
N ARG A 283 0.92 -20.10 2.03
CA ARG A 283 -0.15 -20.41 1.07
C ARG A 283 0.08 -21.71 0.28
N ARG A 284 0.87 -22.63 0.84
CA ARG A 284 1.17 -23.96 0.28
C ARG A 284 1.67 -24.93 1.35
N PRO A 285 1.66 -26.24 1.11
CA PRO A 285 2.26 -27.22 2.01
C PRO A 285 3.74 -26.93 2.22
N LEU A 286 4.20 -27.09 3.46
CA LEU A 286 5.62 -27.00 3.76
C LEU A 286 6.39 -28.15 3.12
N ASP A 287 7.48 -27.84 2.45
CA ASP A 287 8.50 -28.84 2.12
C ASP A 287 9.26 -29.24 3.40
N ALA A 288 9.89 -30.43 3.36
CA ALA A 288 10.63 -30.97 4.50
C ALA A 288 11.76 -30.04 4.98
N SER A 289 12.45 -29.35 4.05
CA SER A 289 13.55 -28.46 4.39
C SER A 289 13.09 -27.21 5.12
N THR A 290 11.92 -26.68 4.79
CA THR A 290 11.32 -25.52 5.44
C THR A 290 10.80 -25.91 6.82
N ARG A 291 10.13 -27.06 6.94
CA ARG A 291 9.73 -27.62 8.24
C ARG A 291 10.93 -27.82 9.16
N ASP A 292 12.00 -28.46 8.67
CA ASP A 292 13.22 -28.73 9.44
C ASP A 292 13.93 -27.45 9.89
N ARG A 293 13.95 -26.41 9.04
CA ARG A 293 14.50 -25.09 9.38
C ARG A 293 13.72 -24.43 10.51
N LEU A 294 12.39 -24.43 10.44
CA LEU A 294 11.53 -23.87 11.49
C LEU A 294 11.66 -24.65 12.82
N THR A 295 11.73 -25.98 12.75
CA THR A 295 11.99 -26.82 13.93
C THR A 295 13.36 -26.53 14.52
N SER A 296 14.40 -26.39 13.69
CA SER A 296 15.76 -26.08 14.15
C SER A 296 15.87 -24.68 14.77
N LEU A 297 15.16 -23.69 14.21
CA LEU A 297 15.03 -22.35 14.78
C LEU A 297 14.43 -22.42 16.18
N TYR A 298 13.32 -23.14 16.32
CA TYR A 298 12.64 -23.33 17.60
C TYR A 298 13.56 -24.00 18.63
N ASP A 299 14.17 -25.14 18.28
CA ASP A 299 15.04 -25.91 19.18
C ASP A 299 16.26 -25.09 19.65
N GLY A 300 16.87 -24.31 18.74
CA GLY A 300 17.97 -23.42 19.08
C GLY A 300 17.57 -22.27 20.00
N ALA A 301 16.38 -21.69 19.76
CA ALA A 301 15.83 -20.63 20.60
C ALA A 301 15.43 -21.13 21.99
N VAL A 302 14.86 -22.34 22.11
CA VAL A 302 14.56 -22.97 23.42
C VAL A 302 15.83 -23.11 24.25
N ALA A 303 16.92 -23.57 23.65
CA ALA A 303 18.20 -23.78 24.33
C ALA A 303 18.82 -22.47 24.87
N SER A 304 18.50 -21.33 24.24
CA SER A 304 19.17 -20.05 24.50
C SER A 304 18.30 -19.06 25.28
N HIS A 305 16.98 -19.08 25.07
CA HIS A 305 16.03 -18.07 25.55
C HIS A 305 14.78 -18.66 26.23
N GLY A 306 14.65 -19.98 26.29
CA GLY A 306 13.47 -20.65 26.84
C GLY A 306 12.30 -20.75 25.86
N SER A 307 11.27 -21.52 26.24
CA SER A 307 10.21 -21.93 25.31
C SER A 307 9.23 -20.82 24.91
N ALA A 308 9.08 -19.78 25.74
CA ALA A 308 8.21 -18.64 25.42
C ALA A 308 8.81 -17.79 24.28
N GLN A 309 10.06 -17.34 24.45
CA GLN A 309 10.79 -16.59 23.44
C GLN A 309 11.01 -17.44 22.17
N ALA A 310 11.21 -18.75 22.30
CA ALA A 310 11.30 -19.64 21.15
C ALA A 310 10.00 -19.72 20.34
N LEU A 311 8.84 -19.76 20.99
CA LEU A 311 7.55 -19.76 20.30
C LEU A 311 7.28 -18.40 19.63
N HIS A 312 7.63 -17.30 20.31
CA HIS A 312 7.52 -15.95 19.75
C HIS A 312 8.39 -15.80 18.50
N ALA A 313 9.67 -16.17 18.56
CA ALA A 313 10.58 -16.14 17.41
C ALA A 313 10.12 -17.05 16.26
N LEU A 314 9.53 -18.21 16.57
CA LEU A 314 8.93 -19.09 15.56
C LEU A 314 7.75 -18.43 14.85
N LEU A 315 6.85 -17.78 15.59
CA LEU A 315 5.74 -17.03 15.03
C LEU A 315 6.22 -15.87 14.15
N GLU A 316 7.19 -15.08 14.62
CA GLU A 316 7.78 -13.99 13.83
C GLU A 316 8.39 -14.50 12.52
N ALA A 317 9.16 -15.59 12.58
CA ALA A 317 9.79 -16.17 11.39
C ALA A 317 8.76 -16.63 10.34
N ILE A 318 7.63 -17.18 10.77
CA ILE A 318 6.52 -17.57 9.89
C ILE A 318 5.81 -16.32 9.32
N LEU A 319 5.51 -15.34 10.17
CA LEU A 319 4.71 -14.16 9.81
C LEU A 319 5.50 -13.08 9.06
N SER A 320 6.83 -13.18 9.02
CA SER A 320 7.71 -12.34 8.21
C SER A 320 8.28 -13.07 6.99
N SER A 321 7.80 -14.30 6.70
CA SER A 321 8.35 -15.08 5.60
C SER A 321 8.11 -14.40 4.24
N PRO A 322 9.02 -14.54 3.26
CA PRO A 322 8.81 -13.97 1.94
C PRO A 322 7.50 -14.41 1.28
N ARG A 323 7.02 -15.63 1.53
CA ARG A 323 5.73 -16.10 0.98
C ARG A 323 4.52 -15.55 1.71
N MET A 324 4.68 -15.02 2.94
CA MET A 324 3.66 -14.23 3.61
C MET A 324 3.57 -12.81 3.02
N LEU A 325 4.71 -12.25 2.63
CA LEU A 325 4.84 -10.83 2.20
C LEU A 325 4.71 -10.61 0.69
N TYR A 326 4.93 -11.64 -0.13
CA TYR A 326 4.97 -11.56 -1.60
C TYR A 326 4.11 -12.62 -2.26
N MET A 327 3.43 -12.28 -3.35
CA MET A 327 3.04 -13.25 -4.37
C MET A 327 4.31 -13.82 -5.00
N VAL A 328 4.48 -15.14 -4.92
CA VAL A 328 5.63 -15.86 -5.46
C VAL A 328 5.15 -16.78 -6.58
N GLU A 329 5.64 -16.54 -7.79
CA GLU A 329 5.22 -17.19 -9.03
C GLU A 329 6.47 -17.63 -9.81
N LEU A 330 7.17 -18.64 -9.30
CA LEU A 330 8.38 -19.16 -9.92
C LEU A 330 8.05 -19.92 -11.20
N GLY A 331 7.06 -20.82 -11.11
CA GLY A 331 6.65 -21.75 -12.16
C GLY A 331 7.72 -22.76 -12.58
N GLU A 332 7.33 -23.70 -13.44
CA GLU A 332 8.20 -24.70 -14.06
C GLU A 332 8.44 -24.37 -15.55
N PRO A 333 9.68 -24.44 -16.06
CA PRO A 333 9.96 -24.16 -17.46
C PRO A 333 9.16 -25.02 -18.43
N VAL A 334 8.55 -24.40 -19.45
CA VAL A 334 7.79 -25.11 -20.49
C VAL A 334 8.73 -25.61 -21.58
N ALA A 335 8.78 -26.93 -21.77
CA ALA A 335 9.63 -27.56 -22.79
C ALA A 335 9.36 -26.99 -24.19
N GLY A 336 10.41 -26.56 -24.89
CA GLY A 336 10.32 -25.99 -26.23
C GLY A 336 9.84 -24.53 -26.30
N ARG A 337 9.56 -23.88 -25.16
CA ARG A 337 9.21 -22.45 -25.07
C ARG A 337 10.12 -21.72 -24.06
N PRO A 338 11.34 -21.30 -24.47
CA PRO A 338 12.25 -20.56 -23.60
C PRO A 338 11.58 -19.33 -22.98
N GLY A 339 11.91 -19.03 -21.72
CA GLY A 339 11.34 -17.91 -20.99
C GLY A 339 9.89 -18.10 -20.52
N LEU A 340 9.21 -19.18 -20.90
CA LEU A 340 7.86 -19.46 -20.41
C LEU A 340 7.88 -20.47 -19.26
N PHE A 341 7.17 -20.13 -18.19
CA PHE A 341 7.03 -20.95 -16.99
C PHE A 341 5.56 -21.22 -16.73
N ARG A 342 5.18 -22.49 -16.57
CA ARG A 342 3.85 -22.89 -16.15
C ARG A 342 3.76 -22.81 -14.63
N LEU A 343 2.75 -22.15 -14.10
CA LEU A 343 2.54 -22.07 -12.66
C LEU A 343 2.05 -23.39 -12.10
N ASP A 344 2.49 -23.71 -10.87
CA ASP A 344 1.96 -24.85 -10.13
C ASP A 344 0.55 -24.53 -9.57
N ASP A 345 -0.19 -25.57 -9.15
CA ASP A 345 -1.55 -25.41 -8.64
C ASP A 345 -1.65 -24.47 -7.42
N TRP A 346 -0.61 -24.38 -6.59
CA TRP A 346 -0.59 -23.48 -5.43
C TRP A 346 -0.37 -22.03 -5.82
N GLU A 347 0.48 -21.80 -6.83
CA GLU A 347 0.69 -20.49 -7.46
C GLU A 347 -0.59 -20.02 -8.15
N VAL A 348 -1.27 -20.89 -8.93
CA VAL A 348 -2.57 -20.58 -9.57
C VAL A 348 -3.66 -20.32 -8.54
N ALA A 349 -3.74 -21.12 -7.46
CA ALA A 349 -4.67 -20.88 -6.36
C ALA A 349 -4.47 -19.51 -5.73
N SER A 350 -3.21 -19.17 -5.43
CA SER A 350 -2.86 -17.87 -4.86
C SER A 350 -3.22 -16.75 -5.82
N ARG A 351 -2.82 -16.83 -7.10
CA ARG A 351 -3.15 -15.83 -8.12
C ARG A 351 -4.66 -15.61 -8.23
N LEU A 352 -5.46 -16.69 -8.27
CA LEU A 352 -6.92 -16.60 -8.31
C LEU A 352 -7.50 -15.92 -7.08
N SER A 353 -7.05 -16.30 -5.89
CA SER A 353 -7.56 -15.76 -4.65
C SER A 353 -7.25 -14.27 -4.49
N TYR A 354 -6.06 -13.81 -4.90
CA TYR A 354 -5.72 -12.38 -4.82
C TYR A 354 -6.32 -11.56 -5.95
N ALA A 355 -6.44 -12.12 -7.16
CA ALA A 355 -7.11 -11.46 -8.28
C ALA A 355 -8.59 -11.16 -7.95
N LEU A 356 -9.30 -12.14 -7.36
CA LEU A 356 -10.73 -12.03 -7.10
C LEU A 356 -11.09 -11.61 -5.67
N CYS A 357 -10.23 -11.77 -4.68
CA CYS A 357 -10.59 -11.53 -3.28
C CYS A 357 -9.49 -10.83 -2.46
N GLU A 358 -8.35 -10.48 -3.05
CA GLU A 358 -7.22 -9.77 -2.39
C GLU A 358 -6.81 -10.39 -1.04
N GLN A 359 -6.92 -11.72 -0.92
CA GLN A 359 -6.63 -12.47 0.31
C GLN A 359 -6.15 -13.91 0.01
N PRO A 360 -5.54 -14.61 0.97
CA PRO A 360 -5.08 -15.99 0.82
C PRO A 360 -6.17 -16.98 0.34
N PRO A 361 -5.78 -18.03 -0.41
CA PRO A 361 -6.70 -19.09 -0.82
C PRO A 361 -7.49 -19.69 0.34
N ASP A 362 -8.81 -19.76 0.18
CA ASP A 362 -9.66 -20.44 1.13
C ASP A 362 -9.47 -21.96 1.10
N GLU A 363 -10.03 -22.66 2.09
CA GLU A 363 -9.88 -24.12 2.24
C GLU A 363 -10.27 -24.88 0.97
N ALA A 364 -11.40 -24.53 0.34
CA ALA A 364 -11.86 -25.23 -0.85
C ALA A 364 -10.89 -25.06 -2.04
N LEU A 365 -10.27 -23.89 -2.18
CA LEU A 365 -9.28 -23.64 -3.22
C LEU A 365 -7.94 -24.34 -2.91
N ARG A 366 -7.51 -24.35 -1.64
CA ARG A 366 -6.32 -25.10 -1.20
C ARG A 366 -6.49 -26.61 -1.41
N GLU A 367 -7.66 -27.16 -1.13
CA GLU A 367 -7.95 -28.58 -1.37
C GLU A 367 -7.98 -28.94 -2.86
N ALA A 368 -8.43 -28.02 -3.73
CA ALA A 368 -8.32 -28.22 -5.17
C ALA A 368 -6.85 -28.24 -5.63
N ALA A 369 -6.03 -27.32 -5.11
CA ALA A 369 -4.60 -27.29 -5.39
C ALA A 369 -3.85 -28.53 -4.86
N TYR A 370 -4.21 -28.98 -3.66
CA TYR A 370 -3.64 -30.18 -3.05
C TYR A 370 -3.91 -31.45 -3.88
N ARG A 371 -5.09 -31.54 -4.49
CA ARG A 371 -5.45 -32.65 -5.38
C ARG A 371 -4.83 -32.57 -6.78
N GLY A 372 -4.19 -31.46 -7.14
CA GLY A 372 -3.70 -31.26 -8.50
C GLY A 372 -4.83 -31.13 -9.53
N ALA A 373 -5.97 -30.58 -9.13
CA ALA A 373 -7.21 -30.57 -9.91
C ALA A 373 -7.56 -29.18 -10.49
N LEU A 374 -6.68 -28.18 -10.34
CA LEU A 374 -7.03 -26.82 -10.74
C LEU A 374 -7.11 -26.63 -12.24
N ASP A 375 -6.39 -27.40 -13.07
CA ASP A 375 -6.54 -27.26 -14.52
C ASP A 375 -8.00 -27.45 -14.99
N GLU A 376 -8.70 -28.43 -14.42
CA GLU A 376 -10.10 -28.74 -14.74
C GLU A 376 -11.10 -27.95 -13.89
N GLU A 377 -10.77 -27.64 -12.63
CA GLU A 377 -11.69 -26.99 -11.69
C GLU A 377 -11.57 -25.45 -11.64
N LEU A 378 -10.57 -24.84 -12.31
CA LEU A 378 -10.26 -23.41 -12.17
C LEU A 378 -11.45 -22.50 -12.45
N GLU A 379 -12.20 -22.73 -13.53
CA GLU A 379 -13.36 -21.91 -13.87
C GLU A 379 -14.47 -22.03 -12.82
N ALA A 380 -14.70 -23.25 -12.31
CA ALA A 380 -15.68 -23.50 -11.26
C ALA A 380 -15.28 -22.80 -9.93
N GLN A 381 -13.98 -22.83 -9.59
CA GLN A 381 -13.44 -22.13 -8.43
C GLN A 381 -13.53 -20.60 -8.60
N ALA A 382 -13.25 -20.08 -9.79
CA ALA A 382 -13.35 -18.66 -10.09
C ALA A 382 -14.80 -18.15 -9.95
N ARG A 383 -15.77 -18.87 -10.54
CA ARG A 383 -17.21 -18.57 -10.38
C ARG A 383 -17.65 -18.62 -8.91
N ARG A 384 -17.15 -19.60 -8.15
CA ARG A 384 -17.44 -19.72 -6.71
C ARG A 384 -16.89 -18.53 -5.93
N LEU A 385 -15.65 -18.10 -6.20
CA LEU A 385 -15.04 -16.95 -5.55
C LEU A 385 -15.73 -15.63 -5.94
N MET A 386 -16.10 -15.45 -7.20
CA MET A 386 -16.83 -14.27 -7.68
C MET A 386 -18.17 -14.08 -6.94
N ALA A 387 -18.80 -15.16 -6.47
CA ALA A 387 -20.03 -15.07 -5.69
C ALA A 387 -19.82 -14.65 -4.21
N LYS A 388 -18.57 -14.57 -3.72
CA LYS A 388 -18.26 -14.27 -2.32
C LYS A 388 -18.30 -12.77 -2.02
N PRO A 389 -18.54 -12.38 -0.75
CA PRO A 389 -18.42 -10.98 -0.33
C PRO A 389 -17.05 -10.35 -0.60
N CYS A 390 -15.96 -11.12 -0.55
CA CYS A 390 -14.62 -10.59 -0.87
C CYS A 390 -14.51 -10.11 -2.32
N ALA A 391 -15.11 -10.84 -3.27
CA ALA A 391 -15.08 -10.42 -4.67
C ALA A 391 -15.85 -9.14 -4.94
N ARG A 392 -16.91 -8.87 -4.17
CA ARG A 392 -17.60 -7.57 -4.21
C ARG A 392 -16.65 -6.43 -3.89
N GLY A 393 -15.96 -6.51 -2.74
CA GLY A 393 -15.00 -5.50 -2.33
C GLY A 393 -13.83 -5.33 -3.31
N THR A 394 -13.25 -6.43 -3.80
CA THR A 394 -12.10 -6.38 -4.73
C THR A 394 -12.47 -5.78 -6.08
N VAL A 395 -13.63 -6.14 -6.66
CA VAL A 395 -14.07 -5.59 -7.94
C VAL A 395 -14.49 -4.12 -7.81
N GLU A 396 -15.14 -3.75 -6.71
CA GLU A 396 -15.45 -2.35 -6.40
C GLU A 396 -14.16 -1.53 -6.30
N ARG A 397 -13.15 -2.01 -5.55
CA ARG A 397 -11.83 -1.37 -5.42
C ARG A 397 -11.10 -1.26 -6.75
N PHE A 398 -11.22 -2.26 -7.63
CA PHE A 398 -10.70 -2.19 -9.00
C PHE A 398 -11.29 -1.01 -9.76
N VAL A 399 -12.61 -0.85 -9.77
CA VAL A 399 -13.26 0.26 -10.49
C VAL A 399 -12.95 1.60 -9.84
N GLU A 400 -12.88 1.66 -8.50
CA GLU A 400 -12.48 2.87 -7.79
C GLU A 400 -11.08 3.34 -8.17
N GLN A 401 -10.10 2.43 -8.21
CA GLN A 401 -8.74 2.73 -8.63
C GLN A 401 -8.69 3.10 -10.12
N TRP A 402 -9.33 2.30 -10.98
CA TRP A 402 -9.37 2.54 -12.42
C TRP A 402 -9.92 3.95 -12.75
N LEU A 403 -10.96 4.38 -12.04
CA LEU A 403 -11.64 5.65 -12.32
C LEU A 403 -11.24 6.81 -11.39
N TRP A 404 -10.15 6.66 -10.61
CA TRP A 404 -9.61 7.65 -9.66
C TRP A 404 -10.56 8.07 -8.54
N LEU A 405 -11.57 7.25 -8.24
CA LEU A 405 -12.52 7.53 -7.17
C LEU A 405 -11.89 7.35 -5.78
N ASN A 406 -10.79 6.61 -5.69
CA ASN A 406 -9.97 6.47 -4.49
C ASN A 406 -9.28 7.79 -4.08
N GLU A 407 -9.25 8.83 -4.93
CA GLU A 407 -8.72 10.15 -4.57
C GLU A 407 -9.71 11.02 -3.78
N LEU A 408 -11.02 10.72 -3.89
CA LEU A 408 -12.09 11.50 -3.26
C LEU A 408 -11.88 11.75 -1.76
N PRO A 409 -11.45 10.79 -0.92
CA PRO A 409 -11.28 11.03 0.52
C PRO A 409 -10.31 12.18 0.86
N SER A 410 -9.30 12.39 0.01
CA SER A 410 -8.29 13.45 0.17
C SER A 410 -8.58 14.70 -0.67
N LEU A 411 -9.62 14.68 -1.51
CA LEU A 411 -9.92 15.78 -2.42
C LEU A 411 -10.40 17.02 -1.63
N ASN A 412 -9.81 18.16 -1.96
CA ASN A 412 -10.20 19.46 -1.44
C ASN A 412 -10.53 20.41 -2.60
N LYS A 413 -11.51 21.29 -2.38
CA LYS A 413 -11.99 22.30 -3.34
C LYS A 413 -12.14 23.64 -2.63
N SER A 414 -12.00 24.73 -3.37
CA SER A 414 -12.17 26.08 -2.84
C SER A 414 -13.58 26.26 -2.28
N PRO A 415 -13.77 26.48 -0.96
CA PRO A 415 -15.10 26.71 -0.40
C PRO A 415 -15.73 28.04 -0.86
N GLU A 416 -14.92 28.98 -1.34
CA GLU A 416 -15.38 30.25 -1.90
C GLU A 416 -15.99 30.08 -3.29
N ILE A 417 -15.38 29.22 -4.12
CA ILE A 417 -15.81 29.00 -5.51
C ILE A 417 -16.86 27.87 -5.59
N PHE A 418 -16.68 26.83 -4.79
CA PHE A 418 -17.52 25.63 -4.78
C PHE A 418 -18.15 25.37 -3.40
N PRO A 419 -19.03 26.27 -2.91
CA PRO A 419 -19.63 26.14 -1.58
C PRO A 419 -20.50 24.89 -1.40
N ALA A 420 -20.93 24.25 -2.50
CA ALA A 420 -21.68 23.01 -2.48
C ALA A 420 -20.82 21.76 -2.21
N PHE A 421 -19.50 21.84 -2.36
CA PHE A 421 -18.58 20.72 -2.13
C PHE A 421 -18.11 20.71 -0.67
N THR A 422 -19.02 20.37 0.23
CA THR A 422 -18.70 20.21 1.66
C THR A 422 -18.09 18.83 1.94
N THR A 423 -17.59 18.63 3.16
CA THR A 423 -17.13 17.31 3.61
C THR A 423 -18.26 16.28 3.51
N GLU A 424 -19.49 16.65 3.89
CA GLU A 424 -20.66 15.78 3.80
C GLU A 424 -20.98 15.42 2.35
N ALA A 425 -20.92 16.39 1.43
CA ALA A 425 -21.13 16.11 0.01
C ALA A 425 -20.05 15.18 -0.55
N ARG A 426 -18.78 15.36 -0.14
CA ARG A 426 -17.67 14.47 -0.53
C ARG A 426 -17.87 13.04 -0.01
N ASP A 427 -18.25 12.88 1.24
CA ASP A 427 -18.55 11.58 1.84
C ASP A 427 -19.77 10.93 1.17
N GLY A 428 -20.79 11.74 0.83
CA GLY A 428 -21.94 11.34 0.02
C GLY A 428 -21.54 10.84 -1.36
N LEU A 429 -20.65 11.54 -2.07
CA LEU A 429 -20.15 11.11 -3.38
C LEU A 429 -19.35 9.80 -3.32
N ILE A 430 -18.60 9.57 -2.24
CA ILE A 430 -17.90 8.29 -2.02
C ILE A 430 -18.92 7.15 -1.85
N ALA A 431 -19.92 7.34 -0.99
CA ALA A 431 -20.96 6.36 -0.76
C ALA A 431 -21.82 6.09 -2.01
N GLU A 432 -22.16 7.15 -2.74
CA GLU A 432 -22.92 7.10 -3.98
C GLU A 432 -22.15 6.35 -5.08
N SER A 433 -20.86 6.65 -5.26
CA SER A 433 -20.03 5.98 -6.26
C SER A 433 -19.91 4.48 -5.99
N LYS A 434 -19.68 4.11 -4.72
CA LYS A 434 -19.69 2.71 -4.27
C LYS A 434 -21.02 2.02 -4.57
N ARG A 435 -22.13 2.70 -4.27
CA ARG A 435 -23.47 2.16 -4.54
C ARG A 435 -23.69 1.95 -6.03
N PHE A 436 -23.36 2.93 -6.85
CA PHE A 436 -23.51 2.85 -8.31
C PHE A 436 -22.72 1.67 -8.87
N ILE A 437 -21.43 1.54 -8.51
CA ILE A 437 -20.57 0.44 -8.97
C ILE A 437 -21.17 -0.91 -8.54
N ALA A 438 -21.60 -1.02 -7.28
CA ALA A 438 -22.17 -2.24 -6.77
C ALA A 438 -23.47 -2.64 -7.48
N GLU A 439 -24.35 -1.68 -7.79
CA GLU A 439 -25.61 -1.92 -8.49
C GLU A 439 -25.38 -2.38 -9.93
N VAL A 440 -24.58 -1.64 -10.69
CA VAL A 440 -24.29 -1.94 -12.10
C VAL A 440 -23.63 -3.30 -12.25
N ILE A 441 -22.68 -3.64 -11.39
CA ILE A 441 -21.93 -4.89 -11.49
C ILE A 441 -22.73 -6.07 -10.95
N TRP A 442 -23.32 -5.95 -9.76
CA TRP A 442 -23.86 -7.12 -9.03
C TRP A 442 -25.36 -7.34 -9.17
N ASN A 443 -26.14 -6.28 -9.36
CA ASN A 443 -27.60 -6.37 -9.39
C ASN A 443 -28.14 -6.29 -10.81
N GLU A 444 -27.57 -5.43 -11.63
CA GLU A 444 -27.93 -5.31 -13.05
C GLU A 444 -27.22 -6.36 -13.91
N ASP A 445 -26.08 -6.90 -13.43
CA ASP A 445 -25.20 -7.80 -14.17
C ASP A 445 -24.87 -7.21 -15.55
N ALA A 446 -24.54 -5.92 -15.56
CA ALA A 446 -24.42 -5.13 -16.77
C ALA A 446 -23.05 -5.26 -17.44
N SER A 447 -22.99 -4.81 -18.70
CA SER A 447 -21.74 -4.67 -19.45
C SER A 447 -20.93 -3.46 -18.95
N VAL A 448 -19.65 -3.40 -19.32
CA VAL A 448 -18.78 -2.26 -18.96
C VAL A 448 -19.30 -0.92 -19.47
N ALA A 449 -20.08 -0.91 -20.57
CA ALA A 449 -20.69 0.28 -21.13
C ALA A 449 -21.67 0.96 -20.16
N ALA A 450 -22.34 0.19 -19.29
CA ALA A 450 -23.28 0.73 -18.31
C ALA A 450 -22.61 1.63 -17.27
N LEU A 451 -21.31 1.45 -16.99
CA LEU A 451 -20.57 2.40 -16.15
C LEU A 451 -20.53 3.82 -16.74
N PHE A 452 -20.76 3.97 -18.05
CA PHE A 452 -20.58 5.23 -18.76
C PHE A 452 -21.84 5.73 -19.48
N ASP A 453 -22.84 4.88 -19.72
CA ASP A 453 -24.12 5.27 -20.35
C ASP A 453 -25.36 5.05 -19.47
N SER A 454 -25.21 4.74 -18.18
CA SER A 454 -26.36 4.68 -17.29
C SER A 454 -27.07 6.03 -17.15
N ASP A 455 -28.40 5.98 -17.13
CA ASP A 455 -29.31 7.13 -17.05
C ASP A 455 -29.80 7.42 -15.62
N HIS A 456 -29.17 6.82 -14.61
CA HIS A 456 -29.62 6.90 -13.23
C HIS A 456 -28.45 6.92 -12.23
N ALA A 457 -28.70 7.42 -11.02
CA ALA A 457 -27.75 7.45 -9.91
C ALA A 457 -28.47 7.32 -8.55
N TRP A 458 -27.71 7.37 -7.44
CA TRP A 458 -28.21 7.28 -6.06
C TRP A 458 -27.84 8.49 -5.21
N PRO A 459 -28.15 9.73 -5.65
CA PRO A 459 -27.82 10.91 -4.88
C PRO A 459 -28.56 10.94 -3.55
N ASP A 460 -27.89 11.46 -2.52
CA ASP A 460 -28.51 11.74 -1.23
C ASP A 460 -28.73 13.24 -1.04
N ALA A 461 -29.20 13.64 0.15
CA ALA A 461 -29.48 15.04 0.44
C ALA A 461 -28.21 15.93 0.33
N SER A 462 -27.02 15.37 0.55
CA SER A 462 -25.75 16.10 0.49
C SER A 462 -25.26 16.30 -0.95
N THR A 463 -25.55 15.36 -1.87
CA THR A 463 -25.10 15.42 -3.27
C THR A 463 -26.16 15.93 -4.25
N ALA A 464 -27.44 16.02 -3.84
CA ALA A 464 -28.56 16.46 -4.70
C ALA A 464 -28.27 17.75 -5.47
N GLY A 465 -27.72 18.77 -4.80
CA GLY A 465 -27.38 20.05 -5.42
C GLY A 465 -26.27 19.96 -6.47
N LEU A 466 -25.33 19.00 -6.34
CA LEU A 466 -24.27 18.77 -7.33
C LEU A 466 -24.83 18.13 -8.60
N TRP A 467 -25.85 17.28 -8.45
CA TRP A 467 -26.57 16.65 -9.56
C TRP A 467 -27.57 17.57 -10.25
N GLY A 468 -27.85 18.76 -9.70
CA GLY A 468 -28.88 19.67 -10.21
C GLY A 468 -30.30 19.28 -9.78
N LEU A 469 -30.43 18.48 -8.72
CA LEU A 469 -31.69 18.03 -8.15
C LEU A 469 -32.12 18.94 -6.99
N SER A 470 -33.42 19.13 -6.81
CA SER A 470 -33.96 19.91 -5.68
C SER A 470 -33.89 19.16 -4.35
N SER A 471 -33.93 17.83 -4.38
CA SER A 471 -33.80 16.94 -3.23
C SER A 471 -33.47 15.53 -3.68
N ALA A 472 -32.78 14.76 -2.85
CA ALA A 472 -32.59 13.33 -3.03
C ALA A 472 -32.48 12.63 -1.67
N SER A 473 -32.65 11.30 -1.65
CA SER A 473 -32.75 10.50 -0.42
C SER A 473 -31.83 9.29 -0.37
N GLY A 474 -30.93 9.13 -1.34
CA GLY A 474 -30.10 7.94 -1.53
C GLY A 474 -30.80 6.81 -2.28
N GLU A 475 -31.99 7.06 -2.84
CA GLU A 475 -32.72 6.13 -3.70
C GLU A 475 -32.36 6.35 -5.17
N ARG A 476 -32.67 5.36 -6.04
CA ARG A 476 -32.43 5.48 -7.48
C ARG A 476 -33.22 6.65 -8.06
N VAL A 477 -32.54 7.54 -8.79
CA VAL A 477 -33.12 8.68 -9.49
C VAL A 477 -32.68 8.67 -10.95
N ASP A 478 -33.62 8.86 -11.87
CA ASP A 478 -33.31 9.06 -13.29
C ASP A 478 -32.65 10.45 -13.47
N LEU A 479 -31.54 10.47 -14.19
CA LEU A 479 -30.68 11.64 -14.35
C LEU A 479 -31.20 12.60 -15.43
N PRO A 480 -30.86 13.90 -15.34
CA PRO A 480 -31.05 14.84 -16.45
C PRO A 480 -30.33 14.40 -17.73
N ASN A 481 -30.82 14.84 -18.89
CA ASN A 481 -30.30 14.43 -20.21
C ASN A 481 -28.83 14.79 -20.45
N GLU A 482 -28.31 15.75 -19.69
CA GLU A 482 -26.93 16.21 -19.74
C GLU A 482 -25.95 15.25 -19.05
N ARG A 483 -26.45 14.26 -18.31
CA ARG A 483 -25.67 13.25 -17.59
C ARG A 483 -25.79 11.87 -18.27
N ALA A 484 -24.74 11.09 -18.11
CA ALA A 484 -24.63 9.68 -18.46
C ALA A 484 -23.46 9.06 -17.66
N GLY A 485 -23.76 8.01 -16.89
CA GLY A 485 -22.80 7.21 -16.13
C GLY A 485 -21.81 7.99 -15.26
N LEU A 486 -20.68 7.34 -14.95
CA LEU A 486 -19.66 7.86 -14.05
C LEU A 486 -18.87 9.03 -14.62
N VAL A 487 -18.62 9.10 -15.94
CA VAL A 487 -17.80 10.20 -16.54
C VAL A 487 -18.42 11.57 -16.31
N THR A 488 -19.76 11.62 -16.23
CA THR A 488 -20.49 12.87 -15.95
C THR A 488 -20.92 13.00 -14.49
N SER A 489 -20.51 12.09 -13.61
CA SER A 489 -20.81 12.17 -12.18
C SER A 489 -20.03 13.31 -11.52
N PRO A 490 -20.57 13.97 -10.49
CA PRO A 490 -19.82 14.96 -9.71
C PRO A 490 -18.52 14.38 -9.12
N ALA A 491 -18.50 13.09 -8.79
CA ALA A 491 -17.31 12.39 -8.30
C ALA A 491 -16.15 12.45 -9.30
N VAL A 492 -16.36 11.96 -10.55
CA VAL A 492 -15.32 11.97 -11.59
C VAL A 492 -14.99 13.41 -12.03
N LEU A 493 -16.00 14.26 -12.18
CA LEU A 493 -15.80 15.65 -12.60
C LEU A 493 -15.03 16.48 -11.57
N ALA A 494 -15.10 16.12 -10.30
CA ALA A 494 -14.34 16.76 -9.22
C ALA A 494 -12.88 16.29 -9.17
N VAL A 495 -12.59 14.98 -9.28
CA VAL A 495 -11.20 14.47 -9.27
C VAL A 495 -10.42 14.89 -10.52
N THR A 496 -11.11 15.08 -11.64
CA THR A 496 -10.52 15.55 -12.91
C THR A 496 -10.40 17.08 -13.02
N ALA A 497 -10.52 17.81 -11.91
CA ALA A 497 -10.47 19.26 -11.86
C ALA A 497 -9.55 19.78 -10.75
N PRO A 498 -8.88 20.95 -10.92
CA PRO A 498 -8.08 21.57 -9.87
C PRO A 498 -8.92 22.08 -8.69
N PHE A 499 -8.25 22.65 -7.68
CA PHE A 499 -8.86 23.14 -6.44
C PHE A 499 -9.89 24.26 -6.68
N ASP A 500 -9.67 25.15 -7.64
CA ASP A 500 -10.35 26.43 -7.82
C ASP A 500 -10.94 26.64 -9.24
N GLY A 501 -11.07 25.58 -10.05
CA GLY A 501 -11.59 25.71 -11.41
C GLY A 501 -11.82 24.40 -12.14
N THR A 502 -12.09 24.47 -13.45
CA THR A 502 -12.16 23.32 -14.37
C THR A 502 -10.83 23.10 -15.09
N SER A 503 -10.69 21.96 -15.77
CA SER A 503 -9.54 21.68 -16.63
C SER A 503 -9.93 20.76 -17.79
N PRO A 504 -10.15 21.32 -18.99
CA PRO A 504 -10.33 20.52 -20.21
C PRO A 504 -9.19 19.53 -20.43
N VAL A 505 -7.95 19.95 -20.16
CA VAL A 505 -6.76 19.10 -20.31
C VAL A 505 -6.84 17.87 -19.40
N LYS A 506 -7.06 18.04 -18.09
CA LYS A 506 -7.15 16.90 -17.17
C LYS A 506 -8.29 15.95 -17.53
N ARG A 507 -9.45 16.48 -17.94
CA ARG A 507 -10.60 15.68 -18.36
C ARG A 507 -10.33 14.90 -19.66
N GLY A 508 -9.68 15.54 -20.63
CA GLY A 508 -9.28 14.88 -21.89
C GLY A 508 -8.24 13.78 -21.66
N VAL A 509 -7.21 14.06 -20.87
CA VAL A 509 -6.18 13.07 -20.48
C VAL A 509 -6.81 11.89 -19.72
N TYR A 510 -7.72 12.16 -18.78
CA TYR A 510 -8.47 11.11 -18.08
C TYR A 510 -9.20 10.17 -19.05
N VAL A 511 -9.93 10.73 -20.03
CA VAL A 511 -10.62 9.91 -21.03
C VAL A 511 -9.64 9.09 -21.87
N LEU A 512 -8.57 9.72 -22.39
CA LEU A 512 -7.59 9.03 -23.23
C LEU A 512 -6.90 7.89 -22.48
N GLU A 513 -6.34 8.17 -21.31
CA GLU A 513 -5.49 7.22 -20.59
C GLU A 513 -6.30 6.19 -19.80
N GLN A 514 -7.38 6.60 -19.14
CA GLN A 514 -8.15 5.71 -18.28
C GLN A 514 -9.24 4.97 -19.06
N LEU A 515 -9.91 5.60 -20.03
CA LEU A 515 -11.08 5.00 -20.68
C LEU A 515 -10.77 4.41 -22.05
N LEU A 516 -9.78 4.95 -22.76
CA LEU A 516 -9.40 4.51 -24.10
C LEU A 516 -8.04 3.80 -24.14
N CYS A 517 -7.28 3.87 -23.05
CA CYS A 517 -5.91 3.35 -22.94
C CYS A 517 -4.99 3.84 -24.07
N ASP A 518 -5.26 5.06 -24.55
CA ASP A 518 -4.52 5.74 -25.59
C ASP A 518 -3.52 6.69 -24.92
N GLY A 519 -2.24 6.50 -25.24
CA GLY A 519 -1.15 7.22 -24.59
C GLY A 519 -1.14 8.69 -24.98
N THR A 520 -0.89 9.57 -24.02
CA THR A 520 -0.62 10.97 -24.32
C THR A 520 0.87 11.15 -24.65
N PRO A 521 1.22 11.93 -25.68
CA PRO A 521 2.63 12.21 -25.96
C PRO A 521 3.27 12.93 -24.76
N PRO A 522 4.53 12.62 -24.41
CA PRO A 522 5.19 13.29 -23.29
C PRO A 522 5.29 14.79 -23.58
N PRO A 523 5.17 15.64 -22.56
CA PRO A 523 5.24 17.07 -22.78
C PRO A 523 6.62 17.50 -23.32
N PRO A 524 6.70 18.58 -24.11
CA PRO A 524 7.97 19.08 -24.63
C PRO A 524 8.94 19.43 -23.50
N THR A 525 10.14 18.85 -23.50
CA THR A 525 11.16 19.04 -22.45
C THR A 525 11.72 20.46 -22.38
N ASN A 526 11.53 21.26 -23.43
CA ASN A 526 12.05 22.62 -23.57
C ASN A 526 11.01 23.72 -23.32
N VAL A 527 9.81 23.38 -22.85
CA VAL A 527 8.73 24.34 -22.60
C VAL A 527 8.29 24.26 -21.13
N ALA A 528 8.26 25.41 -20.45
CA ALA A 528 7.66 25.50 -19.13
C ALA A 528 6.13 25.34 -19.27
N ILE A 529 5.59 24.23 -18.77
CA ILE A 529 4.16 23.95 -18.78
C ILE A 529 3.50 24.81 -17.70
N VAL A 530 3.01 25.98 -18.09
CA VAL A 530 2.32 26.91 -17.19
C VAL A 530 0.85 26.97 -17.63
N PRO A 531 -0.11 26.63 -16.74
CA PRO A 531 -1.53 26.82 -17.02
C PRO A 531 -1.83 28.27 -17.38
N PRO A 532 -2.72 28.55 -18.34
CA PRO A 532 -3.04 29.92 -18.69
C PRO A 532 -3.69 30.65 -17.52
N VAL A 533 -3.29 31.91 -17.33
CA VAL A 533 -3.74 32.74 -16.20
C VAL A 533 -5.27 32.84 -16.20
N PRO A 534 -5.94 32.73 -15.03
CA PRO A 534 -7.36 33.02 -14.92
C PRO A 534 -7.72 34.40 -15.48
N ASP A 535 -8.73 34.47 -16.34
CA ASP A 535 -9.27 35.72 -16.90
C ASP A 535 -10.79 35.73 -16.68
N PRO A 536 -11.34 36.68 -15.90
CA PRO A 536 -12.77 36.77 -15.64
C PRO A 536 -13.59 37.22 -16.85
N ASN A 537 -12.97 37.57 -17.99
CA ASN A 537 -13.66 37.97 -19.22
C ASN A 537 -13.66 36.87 -20.28
N LEU A 538 -13.16 35.68 -19.96
CA LEU A 538 -13.11 34.54 -20.84
C LEU A 538 -13.64 33.29 -20.12
N THR A 539 -14.25 32.40 -20.87
CA THR A 539 -14.50 31.03 -20.42
C THR A 539 -13.19 30.23 -20.38
N THR A 540 -13.14 29.17 -19.59
CA THR A 540 -12.00 28.26 -19.51
C THR A 540 -11.69 27.63 -20.87
N ARG A 541 -12.72 27.30 -21.66
CA ARG A 541 -12.56 26.90 -23.05
C ARG A 541 -11.86 27.96 -23.90
N GLU A 542 -12.32 29.21 -23.87
CA GLU A 542 -11.71 30.28 -24.67
C GLU A 542 -10.25 30.53 -24.27
N ARG A 543 -9.97 30.52 -22.96
CA ARG A 543 -8.59 30.63 -22.46
C ARG A 543 -7.71 29.49 -23.01
N TRP A 544 -8.22 28.27 -23.01
CA TRP A 544 -7.42 27.09 -23.39
C TRP A 544 -7.29 27.01 -24.92
N ALA A 545 -8.33 27.37 -25.68
CA ALA A 545 -8.25 27.49 -27.12
C ALA A 545 -7.19 28.54 -27.55
N ALA A 546 -7.06 29.65 -26.80
CA ALA A 546 -5.99 30.61 -27.03
C ALA A 546 -4.61 30.04 -26.71
N HIS A 547 -4.47 29.27 -25.63
CA HIS A 547 -3.21 28.59 -25.27
C HIS A 547 -2.77 27.58 -26.34
N SER A 548 -3.71 26.76 -26.82
CA SER A 548 -3.46 25.70 -27.79
C SER A 548 -3.17 26.22 -29.21
N SER A 549 -3.23 27.54 -29.42
CA SER A 549 -2.78 28.18 -30.67
C SER A 549 -1.25 28.33 -30.75
N ASP A 550 -0.54 28.15 -29.64
CA ASP A 550 0.92 28.09 -29.64
C ASP A 550 1.39 26.82 -30.39
N PRO A 551 2.23 26.95 -31.44
CA PRO A 551 2.76 25.80 -32.18
C PRO A 551 3.44 24.75 -31.31
N ALA A 552 3.99 25.12 -30.15
CA ALA A 552 4.63 24.21 -29.21
C ALA A 552 3.62 23.34 -28.43
N CYS A 553 2.38 23.82 -28.26
CA CYS A 553 1.31 23.13 -27.51
C CYS A 553 0.30 22.44 -28.43
N ALA A 554 0.14 22.93 -29.68
CA ALA A 554 -0.93 22.53 -30.59
C ALA A 554 -0.99 21.02 -30.87
N SER A 555 0.14 20.32 -30.97
CA SER A 555 0.17 18.90 -31.33
C SER A 555 -0.47 18.00 -30.27
N CYS A 556 -0.18 18.24 -28.99
CA CYS A 556 -0.73 17.47 -27.88
C CYS A 556 -2.19 17.86 -27.63
N HIS A 557 -2.47 19.17 -27.66
CA HIS A 557 -3.81 19.70 -27.42
C HIS A 557 -4.81 19.33 -28.52
N ALA A 558 -4.38 19.10 -29.76
CA ALA A 558 -5.24 18.59 -30.83
C ALA A 558 -5.90 17.24 -30.48
N LEU A 559 -5.26 16.42 -29.64
CA LEU A 559 -5.81 15.14 -29.18
C LEU A 559 -6.64 15.28 -27.91
N ILE A 560 -6.24 16.19 -27.02
CA ILE A 560 -6.77 16.27 -25.64
C ILE A 560 -7.94 17.24 -25.52
N ASP A 561 -7.79 18.46 -26.03
CA ASP A 561 -8.74 19.55 -25.79
C ASP A 561 -10.12 19.28 -26.36
N PRO A 562 -10.29 18.73 -27.59
CA PRO A 562 -11.61 18.44 -28.12
C PRO A 562 -12.44 17.55 -27.21
N ILE A 563 -11.81 16.64 -26.47
CA ILE A 563 -12.47 15.75 -25.53
C ILE A 563 -12.87 16.54 -24.28
N GLY A 564 -11.90 17.24 -23.68
CA GLY A 564 -12.09 18.03 -22.46
C GLY A 564 -13.17 19.09 -22.60
N PHE A 565 -13.22 19.76 -23.75
CA PHE A 565 -14.21 20.80 -24.04
C PHE A 565 -15.66 20.31 -24.00
N THR A 566 -15.91 19.03 -24.26
CA THR A 566 -17.27 18.48 -24.15
C THR A 566 -17.81 18.48 -22.72
N PHE A 567 -16.92 18.57 -21.72
CA PHE A 567 -17.29 18.60 -20.31
C PHE A 567 -17.39 20.01 -19.73
N GLU A 568 -17.16 21.08 -20.49
CA GLU A 568 -17.14 22.45 -19.96
C GLU A 568 -18.52 22.96 -19.52
N SER A 569 -19.59 22.26 -19.90
CA SER A 569 -20.92 22.41 -19.28
C SER A 569 -20.98 21.92 -17.82
N PHE A 570 -19.88 21.46 -17.24
CA PHE A 570 -19.76 21.15 -15.82
C PHE A 570 -18.62 21.94 -15.17
N ASP A 571 -18.89 22.50 -13.99
CA ASP A 571 -17.88 23.19 -13.19
C ASP A 571 -16.89 22.21 -12.52
N GLY A 572 -15.98 22.74 -11.69
CA GLY A 572 -14.90 21.97 -11.05
C GLY A 572 -15.35 20.97 -9.98
N VAL A 573 -16.64 20.94 -9.64
CA VAL A 573 -17.26 19.96 -8.73
C VAL A 573 -18.43 19.21 -9.39
N GLY A 574 -18.55 19.37 -10.71
CA GLY A 574 -19.51 18.66 -11.53
C GLY A 574 -20.92 19.22 -11.51
N GLN A 575 -21.16 20.45 -11.04
CA GLN A 575 -22.44 21.12 -11.24
C GLN A 575 -22.61 21.54 -12.70
N TYR A 576 -23.80 21.28 -13.25
CA TYR A 576 -24.11 21.67 -14.62
C TYR A 576 -24.23 23.19 -14.73
N ARG A 577 -23.68 23.76 -15.81
CA ARG A 577 -23.68 25.19 -16.11
C ARG A 577 -23.90 25.45 -17.60
N THR A 578 -24.62 26.52 -17.89
CA THR A 578 -24.78 27.06 -19.26
C THR A 578 -23.95 28.32 -19.49
N GLU A 579 -23.47 28.93 -18.41
CA GLU A 579 -22.63 30.13 -18.44
C GLU A 579 -21.43 29.96 -17.49
N GLU A 580 -20.31 30.57 -17.85
CA GLU A 580 -19.13 30.75 -17.02
C GLU A 580 -18.70 32.21 -17.14
N ASN A 581 -18.43 32.88 -16.02
CA ASN A 581 -18.10 34.30 -15.99
C ASN A 581 -19.15 35.20 -16.69
N GLY A 582 -20.42 34.78 -16.71
CA GLY A 582 -21.51 35.47 -17.41
C GLY A 582 -21.47 35.36 -18.95
N LEU A 583 -20.62 34.47 -19.48
CA LEU A 583 -20.51 34.15 -20.90
C LEU A 583 -21.10 32.77 -21.19
N PRO A 584 -21.74 32.55 -22.35
CA PRO A 584 -22.29 31.25 -22.71
C PRO A 584 -21.17 30.21 -22.86
N VAL A 585 -21.40 29.02 -22.31
CA VAL A 585 -20.50 27.88 -22.47
C VAL A 585 -20.70 27.23 -23.84
N ASP A 586 -19.61 27.05 -24.58
CA ASP A 586 -19.55 26.15 -25.73
C ASP A 586 -18.98 24.80 -25.28
N ALA A 587 -19.77 23.74 -25.43
CA ALA A 587 -19.37 22.36 -25.10
C ALA A 587 -19.32 21.43 -26.32
N ALA A 588 -19.18 22.00 -27.53
CA ALA A 588 -18.95 21.22 -28.75
C ALA A 588 -17.50 20.70 -28.81
N GLY A 589 -17.31 19.45 -29.17
CA GLY A 589 -15.99 18.81 -29.20
C GLY A 589 -16.03 17.44 -29.87
N GLY A 590 -15.03 16.62 -29.58
CA GLY A 590 -14.81 15.37 -30.29
C GLY A 590 -13.85 14.43 -29.56
N ILE A 591 -13.72 13.21 -30.07
CA ILE A 591 -12.73 12.22 -29.62
C ILE A 591 -11.95 11.78 -30.88
N PRO A 592 -10.81 12.44 -31.19
CA PRO A 592 -10.05 12.17 -32.41
C PRO A 592 -9.60 10.72 -32.55
N SER A 593 -9.20 10.07 -31.44
CA SER A 593 -8.81 8.66 -31.43
C SER A 593 -9.95 7.69 -31.78
N LEU A 594 -11.20 8.13 -31.70
CA LEU A 594 -12.39 7.40 -32.17
C LEU A 594 -12.86 7.85 -33.57
N GLY A 595 -12.11 8.74 -34.23
CA GLY A 595 -12.46 9.31 -35.53
C GLY A 595 -13.57 10.36 -35.47
N ILE A 596 -13.85 10.93 -34.30
CA ILE A 596 -14.89 11.96 -34.10
C ILE A 596 -14.21 13.32 -33.93
N GLU A 597 -13.93 14.00 -35.04
CA GLU A 597 -13.17 15.26 -35.06
C GLU A 597 -14.02 16.47 -35.48
N ASP A 598 -15.26 16.24 -35.92
CA ASP A 598 -16.12 17.23 -36.57
C ASP A 598 -16.85 18.17 -35.59
N GLY A 599 -16.57 18.06 -34.29
CA GLY A 599 -17.25 18.85 -33.26
C GLY A 599 -18.69 18.39 -32.96
N SER A 600 -19.09 17.19 -33.43
CA SER A 600 -20.46 16.71 -33.30
C SER A 600 -20.86 16.29 -31.88
N LEU A 601 -19.91 16.06 -30.99
CA LEU A 601 -20.20 15.74 -29.59
C LEU A 601 -20.45 17.04 -28.83
N VAL A 602 -21.68 17.24 -28.38
CA VAL A 602 -22.09 18.41 -27.60
C VAL A 602 -22.46 17.98 -26.19
N GLY A 603 -21.63 18.35 -25.22
CA GLY A 603 -21.85 18.05 -23.81
C GLY A 603 -21.36 16.65 -23.37
N GLY A 604 -21.13 16.51 -22.07
CA GLY A 604 -20.50 15.31 -21.50
C GLY A 604 -21.29 14.02 -21.70
N ALA A 605 -22.63 14.06 -21.72
CA ALA A 605 -23.43 12.85 -21.97
C ALA A 605 -23.28 12.30 -23.40
N ALA A 606 -23.14 13.16 -24.41
CA ALA A 606 -22.87 12.70 -25.78
C ALA A 606 -21.49 12.03 -25.87
N THR A 607 -20.49 12.60 -25.19
CA THR A 607 -19.14 12.05 -25.08
C THR A 607 -19.13 10.71 -24.36
N ALA A 608 -19.81 10.60 -23.21
CA ALA A 608 -19.89 9.38 -22.44
C ALA A 608 -20.53 8.23 -23.23
N ARG A 609 -21.59 8.51 -24.01
CA ARG A 609 -22.20 7.55 -24.96
C ARG A 609 -21.26 7.11 -26.08
N ALA A 610 -20.51 8.06 -26.65
CA ALA A 610 -19.51 7.73 -27.68
C ALA A 610 -18.43 6.80 -27.12
N ILE A 611 -17.97 7.03 -25.88
CA ILE A 611 -17.01 6.16 -25.19
C ILE A 611 -17.63 4.79 -24.91
N ALA A 612 -18.84 4.74 -24.33
CA ALA A 612 -19.56 3.52 -23.98
C ALA A 612 -19.75 2.57 -25.18
N SER A 613 -19.98 3.15 -26.37
CA SER A 613 -20.16 2.40 -27.61
C SER A 613 -18.87 2.05 -28.34
N SER A 614 -17.69 2.44 -27.85
CA SER A 614 -16.40 2.29 -28.55
C SER A 614 -15.66 0.99 -28.24
N ASP A 615 -15.03 0.38 -29.25
CA ASP A 615 -14.20 -0.83 -29.08
C ASP A 615 -12.96 -0.54 -28.23
N ALA A 616 -12.48 0.71 -28.28
CA ALA A 616 -11.39 1.21 -27.45
C ALA A 616 -11.72 1.09 -25.96
N LEU A 617 -12.96 1.37 -25.53
CA LEU A 617 -13.36 1.18 -24.14
C LEU A 617 -13.25 -0.29 -23.70
N ARG A 618 -13.73 -1.22 -24.54
CA ARG A 618 -13.70 -2.66 -24.24
C ARG A 618 -12.28 -3.19 -24.18
N ALA A 619 -11.44 -2.77 -25.13
CA ALA A 619 -10.01 -3.07 -25.13
C ALA A 619 -9.30 -2.48 -23.89
N CYS A 620 -9.64 -1.25 -23.51
CA CYS A 620 -9.06 -0.63 -22.33
C CYS A 620 -9.52 -1.32 -21.03
N ALA A 621 -10.80 -1.67 -20.91
CA ALA A 621 -11.31 -2.42 -19.77
C ALA A 621 -10.62 -3.79 -19.63
N ALA A 622 -10.39 -4.50 -20.74
CA ALA A 622 -9.61 -5.74 -20.77
C ALA A 622 -8.18 -5.53 -20.26
N LYS A 623 -7.52 -4.46 -20.73
CA LYS A 623 -6.17 -4.09 -20.34
C LYS A 623 -6.06 -3.75 -18.85
N GLN A 624 -6.97 -2.92 -18.34
CA GLN A 624 -6.99 -2.50 -16.94
C GLN A 624 -7.31 -3.68 -16.02
N TRP A 625 -8.22 -4.57 -16.43
CA TRP A 625 -8.49 -5.79 -15.67
C TRP A 625 -7.28 -6.72 -15.63
N LEU A 626 -6.59 -6.96 -16.75
CA LEU A 626 -5.37 -7.77 -16.79
C LEU A 626 -4.31 -7.20 -15.84
N ARG A 627 -4.05 -5.89 -15.92
CA ARG A 627 -3.06 -5.19 -15.07
C ARG A 627 -3.34 -5.38 -13.60
N ASN A 628 -4.59 -5.16 -13.21
CA ASN A 628 -5.04 -5.25 -11.86
C ASN A 628 -5.04 -6.70 -11.34
N ALA A 629 -5.60 -7.64 -12.08
CA ALA A 629 -5.73 -9.03 -11.67
C ALA A 629 -4.38 -9.79 -11.62
N LEU A 630 -3.45 -9.48 -12.54
CA LEU A 630 -2.13 -10.11 -12.57
C LEU A 630 -1.07 -9.31 -11.81
N GLY A 631 -1.35 -8.05 -11.44
CA GLY A 631 -0.41 -7.20 -10.70
C GLY A 631 0.86 -6.86 -11.49
N ARG A 632 0.75 -6.74 -12.81
CA ARG A 632 1.85 -6.43 -13.74
C ARG A 632 1.33 -5.69 -14.96
N LEU A 633 2.21 -5.02 -15.70
CA LEU A 633 1.85 -4.51 -17.02
C LEU A 633 1.73 -5.64 -18.05
N GLU A 634 0.86 -5.43 -19.03
CA GLU A 634 0.76 -6.24 -20.24
C GLU A 634 2.05 -6.19 -21.04
N THR A 635 2.34 -7.27 -21.77
CA THR A 635 3.37 -7.30 -22.81
C THR A 635 2.75 -7.75 -24.13
N SER A 636 3.51 -7.73 -25.22
CA SER A 636 3.06 -8.25 -26.53
C SER A 636 2.67 -9.73 -26.48
N ALA A 637 3.13 -10.49 -25.49
CA ALA A 637 2.72 -11.87 -25.29
C ALA A 637 1.27 -12.01 -24.78
N ASP A 638 0.66 -10.93 -24.32
CA ASP A 638 -0.72 -10.89 -23.84
C ASP A 638 -1.73 -10.51 -24.93
N ASP A 639 -1.31 -10.26 -26.18
CA ASP A 639 -2.20 -9.79 -27.26
C ASP A 639 -3.42 -10.70 -27.48
N ASP A 640 -3.22 -12.04 -27.47
CA ASP A 640 -4.32 -13.00 -27.57
C ASP A 640 -5.23 -12.95 -26.33
N THR A 641 -4.64 -12.80 -25.14
CA THR A 641 -5.38 -12.69 -23.86
C THR A 641 -6.24 -11.41 -23.84
N LEU A 642 -5.68 -10.29 -24.29
CA LEU A 642 -6.36 -9.01 -24.38
C LEU A 642 -7.48 -9.04 -25.42
N THR A 643 -7.27 -9.73 -26.55
CA THR A 643 -8.29 -9.93 -27.58
C THR A 643 -9.47 -10.73 -27.03
N ASP A 644 -9.20 -11.85 -26.34
CA ASP A 644 -10.23 -12.69 -25.72
C ASP A 644 -11.02 -11.92 -24.65
N LEU A 645 -10.33 -11.17 -23.80
CA LEU A 645 -10.95 -10.32 -22.77
C LEU A 645 -11.79 -9.21 -23.37
N ALA A 646 -11.29 -8.50 -24.39
CA ALA A 646 -12.04 -7.42 -25.04
C ALA A 646 -13.32 -7.95 -25.68
N GLY A 647 -13.26 -9.12 -26.34
CA GLY A 647 -14.44 -9.81 -26.86
C GLY A 647 -15.43 -10.23 -25.76
N ALA A 648 -14.94 -10.64 -24.59
CA ALA A 648 -15.79 -10.96 -23.46
C ALA A 648 -16.48 -9.71 -22.84
N PHE A 649 -15.78 -8.57 -22.77
CA PHE A 649 -16.35 -7.30 -22.35
C PHE A 649 -17.36 -6.72 -23.35
N ASP A 650 -17.29 -7.10 -24.63
CA ASP A 650 -18.31 -6.76 -25.64
C ASP A 650 -19.58 -7.60 -25.50
N ALA A 651 -19.42 -8.92 -25.33
CA ALA A 651 -20.52 -9.88 -25.42
C ALA A 651 -21.29 -10.11 -24.11
N GLY A 652 -20.70 -9.75 -22.96
CA GLY A 652 -21.18 -10.19 -21.66
C GLY A 652 -21.18 -9.12 -20.57
N SER A 653 -21.56 -9.55 -19.37
CA SER A 653 -21.45 -8.73 -18.17
C SER A 653 -20.01 -8.59 -17.71
N MET A 654 -19.72 -7.54 -16.93
CA MET A 654 -18.38 -7.34 -16.35
C MET A 654 -17.90 -8.57 -15.57
N GLN A 655 -18.79 -9.21 -14.78
CA GLN A 655 -18.44 -10.42 -14.04
C GLN A 655 -18.00 -11.55 -14.97
N SER A 656 -18.76 -11.80 -16.04
CA SER A 656 -18.44 -12.85 -17.01
C SER A 656 -17.15 -12.57 -17.79
N ALA A 657 -16.90 -11.31 -18.13
CA ALA A 657 -15.70 -10.87 -18.82
C ALA A 657 -14.46 -11.01 -17.93
N MET A 658 -14.55 -10.58 -16.67
CA MET A 658 -13.47 -10.71 -15.68
C MET A 658 -13.05 -12.18 -15.46
N LEU A 659 -14.03 -13.08 -15.43
CA LEU A 659 -13.79 -14.53 -15.31
C LEU A 659 -13.12 -15.14 -16.54
N THR A 660 -13.18 -14.51 -17.71
CA THR A 660 -12.50 -15.01 -18.92
C THR A 660 -10.98 -15.03 -18.75
N LEU A 661 -10.41 -14.11 -17.95
CA LEU A 661 -8.96 -14.08 -17.71
C LEU A 661 -8.43 -15.43 -17.19
N VAL A 662 -9.17 -16.12 -16.32
CA VAL A 662 -8.68 -17.34 -15.67
C VAL A 662 -8.49 -18.51 -16.63
N THR A 663 -9.09 -18.45 -17.83
CA THR A 663 -8.97 -19.51 -18.84
C THR A 663 -7.78 -19.29 -19.79
N THR A 664 -7.15 -18.11 -19.74
CA THR A 664 -6.09 -17.69 -20.67
C THR A 664 -4.71 -18.24 -20.31
N GLU A 665 -3.79 -18.24 -21.29
CA GLU A 665 -2.40 -18.64 -21.05
C GLU A 665 -1.71 -17.73 -20.02
N ALA A 666 -1.95 -16.42 -20.10
CA ALA A 666 -1.38 -15.40 -19.22
C ALA A 666 -1.70 -15.66 -17.74
N PHE A 667 -2.85 -16.26 -17.44
CA PHE A 667 -3.24 -16.58 -16.08
C PHE A 667 -2.59 -17.86 -15.54
N LYS A 668 -2.25 -18.83 -16.40
CA LYS A 668 -1.65 -20.12 -16.00
C LYS A 668 -0.13 -20.14 -16.13
N HIS A 669 0.45 -19.09 -16.69
CA HIS A 669 1.88 -19.00 -16.95
C HIS A 669 2.45 -17.67 -16.48
N ARG A 670 3.78 -17.66 -16.34
CA ARG A 670 4.61 -16.47 -16.24
C ARG A 670 5.59 -16.51 -17.40
N ARG A 671 5.81 -15.37 -18.04
CA ARG A 671 6.91 -15.18 -19.00
C ARG A 671 8.03 -14.43 -18.30
N GLN A 672 9.26 -14.81 -18.58
CA GLN A 672 10.45 -14.04 -18.27
C GLN A 672 10.74 -13.14 -19.45
N ASP A 673 10.87 -11.85 -19.22
CA ASP A 673 11.26 -10.92 -20.29
C ASP A 673 12.71 -11.25 -20.64
N THR A 674 12.92 -11.68 -21.87
CA THR A 674 14.26 -11.80 -22.44
C THR A 674 14.63 -10.44 -22.99
N GLU A 675 15.82 -9.92 -22.66
CA GLU A 675 16.40 -8.67 -23.21
C GLU A 675 16.37 -8.59 -24.76
N GLU A 676 16.06 -9.70 -25.43
CA GLU A 676 15.82 -9.80 -26.85
C GLU A 676 14.32 -10.02 -27.13
N SER A 677 13.55 -8.93 -27.26
CA SER A 677 12.43 -8.91 -28.20
C SER A 677 12.44 -7.55 -28.92
N PRO A 678 12.38 -7.57 -30.26
CA PRO A 678 12.87 -6.49 -31.14
C PRO A 678 12.09 -5.19 -31.10
#